data_AF-A0AA86N5Y1-F1
#
_entry.id   AF-A0AA86N5Y1-F1
#
_cell.length_a   1.000
_cell.length_b   1.000
_cell.length_c   1.000
_cell.angle_alpha   90.00
_cell.angle_beta   90.00
_cell.angle_gamma   90.00
#
_symmetry.space_group_name_H-M   'P 1'
#
loop_
_entity.id
_entity.type
_entity.pdbx_description
1 polymer ?
#
loop_
_entity_poly.entity_id
_entity_poly.type
_entity_poly.pdbx_seq_one_letter_code
_entity_poly.pdbx_strand_id
1 'polypeptide(L)'
;MSQQFQRKEQNTIRSNKPKKLNQVQTSHSKLNVIAFVSLLFAAVVRYFHTTMQKTPSVYSRWNFIPHIALLAAENYTLWAIQQFVLTLLPKTFWSRAAICALLVVLSLIHFFISLFDLLFNFGLLMRFAGTVPLAYYIIKPPKMFDMTLPDEGQRFAGDLGKAFIKHCLEAQKKEATIVFIWVAFVFGLIFIRAAIVFGKRYFVKSATKVQKQVQTSLNRGVIAIPTILLFVYYITSFNGNKIDDIVPSHWYFYRTTVRHQMPKQQYIDSVNHVRSLYTLPSGEEWLDQREVPVYPLVHAPKVFADAYNKKVVSEIPKVQVEKLPNVVFLLWESFTPAPKYISDEVLLNEETIFNGQPYRRDYLPKLAELAEAGHTFLGVRSNGIPTINGWHGLVSGEVSSYQGVNMINSIQNSVDDFPSKFKQFGYHNLMMWPSNFSCDKKENYVYRGRKQMMGPSFLEKFPLWFDEIHQFYPTKEEADKMHIEEYPEFQNYWTNDRLSSQMFNYFFNERLKLTDKPVMGFYGNVDTHEDFEGFDDDKQYDPFTVGIGRTKRQDVYGVHDAYSTVLKYSDAAFGRIINNIKQNAPETIVVIVGDHASRQVPLYLHEHKKINEGSEIYYDLNCNDRVPGADQQFTTSAVMSYFGTNEFIREKFANIVNKTTFEPADHQDLVETVLKIIAGASNTLKLPSARLGVDLLGNAQKIANNEKPLRVPKISTSHLNMEYSDERGLFRMSLHGKKAGYQVVKPLPSCIAGKNSINTDIPTQIYKDAKKMLQLMTFLSENNKYFSYDFNNATCVENGSCAFPSPNEPFEPHVIQKLLRLILKLSVKLVVLMYIITTVCDIVAGIINIIVALVGKKEKGEKKIRVLEAAMNVFVVKKVSSECIM
;
A
#
# COMPACT_ATOMS: atom_id res chain seq x y z
N MET A 1 -66.68 27.32 -8.52
CA MET A 1 -68.12 27.02 -8.69
C MET A 1 -68.48 25.84 -7.83
N SER A 2 -69.58 25.97 -7.06
CA SER A 2 -70.38 24.99 -6.28
C SER A 2 -69.61 23.97 -5.43
N GLN A 3 -69.59 23.98 -4.09
CA GLN A 3 -70.61 24.25 -3.05
C GLN A 3 -71.83 23.29 -3.03
N GLN A 4 -72.16 22.88 -1.79
CA GLN A 4 -73.33 22.14 -1.25
C GLN A 4 -73.13 20.62 -1.09
N PHE A 5 -73.42 19.97 0.05
CA PHE A 5 -74.57 20.16 0.96
C PHE A 5 -74.27 19.86 2.44
N GLN A 6 -75.09 20.47 3.30
CA GLN A 6 -75.07 20.54 4.77
C GLN A 6 -75.60 19.27 5.48
N ARG A 7 -75.25 19.09 6.78
CA ARG A 7 -76.23 18.98 7.88
C ARG A 7 -75.58 19.22 9.27
N LYS A 8 -76.20 20.14 10.01
CA LYS A 8 -76.00 20.46 11.44
C LYS A 8 -76.79 19.47 12.30
N GLU A 9 -76.31 19.18 13.51
CA GLU A 9 -77.14 19.25 14.72
C GLU A 9 -76.30 19.35 16.00
N GLN A 10 -76.74 20.23 16.91
CA GLN A 10 -76.12 20.60 18.19
C GLN A 10 -76.89 19.96 19.36
N ASN A 11 -76.12 19.57 20.39
CA ASN A 11 -76.34 19.73 21.85
C ASN A 11 -77.72 19.48 22.49
N THR A 12 -77.77 18.59 23.51
CA THR A 12 -78.31 18.85 24.88
C THR A 12 -77.97 17.66 25.82
N ILE A 13 -77.11 17.78 26.85
CA ILE A 13 -77.26 18.23 28.26
C ILE A 13 -77.72 17.14 29.29
N ARG A 14 -76.99 17.12 30.43
CA ARG A 14 -77.24 16.53 31.79
C ARG A 14 -76.95 15.03 31.98
N SER A 15 -76.38 14.52 33.09
CA SER A 15 -75.99 15.07 34.41
C SER A 15 -75.13 14.08 35.25
N ASN A 16 -74.24 14.63 36.09
CA ASN A 16 -73.84 14.24 37.47
C ASN A 16 -73.04 12.94 37.83
N LYS A 17 -71.76 13.19 38.21
CA LYS A 17 -71.03 12.81 39.46
C LYS A 17 -70.70 11.32 39.76
N PRO A 18 -69.74 11.01 40.67
CA PRO A 18 -68.29 11.17 40.54
C PRO A 18 -67.55 9.83 40.76
N LYS A 19 -66.49 9.52 39.99
CA LYS A 19 -65.54 8.47 40.39
C LYS A 19 -64.12 8.97 40.26
N LYS A 20 -63.45 9.06 41.41
CA LYS A 20 -61.99 9.11 41.55
C LYS A 20 -61.40 7.95 40.73
N LEU A 21 -60.61 8.25 39.71
CA LEU A 21 -59.73 7.30 39.07
C LEU A 21 -58.29 7.68 39.42
N ASN A 22 -57.59 6.73 40.04
CA ASN A 22 -56.16 6.80 40.31
C ASN A 22 -55.37 6.87 38.98
N GLN A 23 -54.64 7.95 38.78
CA GLN A 23 -53.40 8.02 38.01
C GLN A 23 -52.37 8.61 39.00
N VAL A 24 -51.18 8.06 39.22
CA VAL A 24 -50.17 7.78 38.20
C VAL A 24 -49.44 6.48 38.56
N GLN A 25 -49.52 5.52 37.64
CA GLN A 25 -48.73 4.30 37.63
C GLN A 25 -47.42 4.62 36.91
N THR A 26 -46.32 4.70 37.65
CA THR A 26 -44.98 4.87 37.08
C THR A 26 -44.49 3.55 36.48
N SER A 27 -44.16 3.63 35.19
CA SER A 27 -43.06 2.93 34.51
C SER A 27 -42.75 1.49 34.91
N HIS A 28 -43.36 0.51 34.23
CA HIS A 28 -42.69 -0.76 33.95
C HIS A 28 -43.23 -1.38 32.65
N SER A 29 -42.60 -1.06 31.53
CA SER A 29 -42.57 -1.93 30.33
C SER A 29 -41.56 -1.49 29.25
N LYS A 30 -40.91 -0.31 29.35
CA LYS A 30 -39.84 0.09 28.40
C LYS A 30 -38.44 -0.44 28.73
N LEU A 31 -38.23 -1.13 29.86
CA LEU A 31 -36.89 -1.58 30.31
C LEU A 31 -36.43 -2.93 29.72
N ASN A 32 -37.32 -3.70 29.06
CA ASN A 32 -36.95 -4.99 28.45
C ASN A 32 -36.37 -4.86 27.02
N VAL A 33 -36.52 -3.70 26.38
CA VAL A 33 -35.97 -3.43 25.03
C VAL A 33 -34.49 -3.03 25.12
N ILE A 34 -34.07 -2.33 26.17
CA ILE A 34 -32.66 -1.93 26.39
C ILE A 34 -31.79 -3.14 26.76
N ALA A 35 -32.32 -4.11 27.51
CA ALA A 35 -31.63 -5.36 27.84
C ALA A 35 -31.46 -6.29 26.62
N PHE A 36 -32.42 -6.30 25.70
CA PHE A 36 -32.36 -7.07 24.46
C PHE A 36 -31.38 -6.46 23.42
N VAL A 37 -31.34 -5.12 23.30
CA VAL A 37 -30.41 -4.40 22.41
C VAL A 37 -28.97 -4.43 22.93
N SER A 38 -28.76 -4.48 24.25
CA SER A 38 -27.42 -4.57 24.85
C SER A 38 -26.76 -5.95 24.69
N LEU A 39 -27.55 -7.02 24.59
CA LEU A 39 -27.05 -8.37 24.30
C LEU A 39 -26.77 -8.58 22.81
N LEU A 40 -27.53 -7.92 21.93
CA LEU A 40 -27.33 -7.97 20.48
C LEU A 40 -26.08 -7.16 20.04
N PHE A 41 -25.80 -6.03 20.70
CA PHE A 41 -24.62 -5.20 20.40
C PHE A 41 -23.30 -5.85 20.85
N ALA A 42 -23.28 -6.58 21.98
CA ALA A 42 -22.10 -7.30 22.43
C ALA A 42 -21.76 -8.53 21.57
N ALA A 43 -22.77 -9.19 20.97
CA ALA A 43 -22.55 -10.26 20.00
C ALA A 43 -22.04 -9.71 18.64
N VAL A 44 -22.55 -8.55 18.21
CA VAL A 44 -22.14 -7.88 16.95
C VAL A 44 -20.73 -7.30 17.02
N VAL A 45 -20.30 -6.76 18.17
CA VAL A 45 -18.91 -6.28 18.35
C VAL A 45 -17.90 -7.43 18.49
N ARG A 46 -18.32 -8.57 19.04
CA ARG A 46 -17.50 -9.80 19.09
C ARG A 46 -17.35 -10.44 17.71
N TYR A 47 -18.39 -10.38 16.89
CA TYR A 47 -18.41 -10.79 15.47
C TYR A 47 -17.51 -9.92 14.58
N PHE A 48 -17.32 -8.64 14.90
CA PHE A 48 -16.46 -7.72 14.13
C PHE A 48 -14.96 -7.79 14.51
N HIS A 49 -14.62 -8.23 15.72
CA HIS A 49 -13.24 -8.11 16.23
C HIS A 49 -12.39 -9.40 16.05
N THR A 50 -12.98 -10.59 16.00
CA THR A 50 -12.23 -11.86 15.81
C THR A 50 -12.11 -12.30 14.35
N THR A 51 -12.92 -11.74 13.45
CA THR A 51 -13.04 -12.17 12.05
C THR A 51 -12.18 -11.34 11.09
N MET A 52 -11.67 -10.19 11.53
CA MET A 52 -10.77 -9.36 10.72
C MET A 52 -9.30 -9.76 10.95
N GLN A 53 -8.75 -10.47 9.96
CA GLN A 53 -7.34 -10.47 9.52
C GLN A 53 -6.38 -11.55 10.04
N LYS A 54 -6.43 -12.77 9.48
CA LYS A 54 -5.20 -13.54 9.18
C LYS A 54 -5.32 -14.39 7.91
N THR A 55 -4.34 -14.23 7.03
CA THR A 55 -4.08 -15.01 5.81
C THR A 55 -3.70 -16.48 6.13
N PRO A 56 -3.84 -17.45 5.19
CA PRO A 56 -3.85 -18.89 5.45
C PRO A 56 -2.55 -19.55 5.93
N SER A 57 -1.41 -18.86 5.96
CA SER A 57 -0.11 -19.46 6.31
C SER A 57 0.13 -19.62 7.82
N VAL A 58 -0.82 -19.20 8.68
CA VAL A 58 -0.60 -19.09 10.13
C VAL A 58 -1.28 -20.21 10.95
N TYR A 59 -2.00 -21.14 10.32
CA TYR A 59 -2.55 -22.30 11.04
C TYR A 59 -1.59 -23.50 10.98
N SER A 60 -0.58 -23.49 11.87
CA SER A 60 0.02 -24.77 12.28
C SER A 60 -0.94 -25.48 13.23
N ARG A 61 -0.89 -26.82 13.26
CA ARG A 61 -1.75 -27.74 14.04
C ARG A 61 -1.91 -27.38 15.53
N TRP A 62 -1.08 -26.50 16.08
CA TRP A 62 -1.04 -26.13 17.49
C TRP A 62 -1.88 -24.89 17.86
N ASN A 63 -2.29 -24.07 16.88
CA ASN A 63 -3.05 -22.81 17.12
C ASN A 63 -4.57 -22.99 17.29
N PHE A 64 -5.06 -24.23 17.21
CA PHE A 64 -6.47 -24.59 17.40
C PHE A 64 -6.86 -24.71 18.89
N ILE A 65 -5.90 -25.09 19.74
CA ILE A 65 -6.08 -25.29 21.19
C ILE A 65 -6.54 -24.01 21.93
N PRO A 66 -6.02 -22.80 21.63
CA PRO A 66 -6.43 -21.57 22.31
C PRO A 66 -7.86 -21.10 21.98
N HIS A 67 -8.37 -21.37 20.78
CA HIS A 67 -9.75 -21.01 20.40
C HIS A 67 -10.77 -21.90 21.13
N ILE A 68 -10.47 -23.19 21.30
CA ILE A 68 -11.26 -24.10 22.14
C ILE A 68 -11.26 -23.62 23.60
N ALA A 69 -10.14 -23.08 24.10
CA ALA A 69 -10.07 -22.53 25.45
C ALA A 69 -10.96 -21.28 25.63
N LEU A 70 -11.07 -20.42 24.62
CA LEU A 70 -11.96 -19.25 24.64
C LEU A 70 -13.44 -19.64 24.63
N LEU A 71 -13.83 -20.59 23.76
CA LEU A 71 -15.18 -21.14 23.73
C LEU A 71 -15.53 -21.85 25.04
N ALA A 72 -14.56 -22.52 25.68
CA ALA A 72 -14.73 -23.10 27.00
C ALA A 72 -14.93 -22.02 28.10
N ALA A 73 -14.27 -20.87 27.99
CA ALA A 73 -14.44 -19.74 28.91
C ALA A 73 -15.82 -19.05 28.74
N GLU A 74 -16.31 -18.93 27.52
CA GLU A 74 -17.67 -18.42 27.24
C GLU A 74 -18.75 -19.35 27.78
N ASN A 75 -18.58 -20.66 27.58
CA ASN A 75 -19.46 -21.66 28.18
C ASN A 75 -19.42 -21.62 29.72
N TYR A 76 -18.25 -21.41 30.30
CA TYR A 76 -18.11 -21.23 31.76
C TYR A 76 -18.83 -19.98 32.27
N THR A 77 -18.79 -18.89 31.50
CA THR A 77 -19.47 -17.63 31.82
C THR A 77 -21.00 -17.80 31.78
N LEU A 78 -21.51 -18.47 30.74
CA LEU A 78 -22.92 -18.84 30.64
C LEU A 78 -23.36 -19.74 31.80
N TRP A 79 -22.54 -20.73 32.18
CA TRP A 79 -22.79 -21.57 33.35
C TRP A 79 -22.81 -20.77 34.67
N ALA A 80 -21.93 -19.79 34.84
CA ALA A 80 -21.91 -18.93 36.03
C ALA A 80 -23.18 -18.06 36.12
N ILE A 81 -23.62 -17.49 34.99
CA ILE A 81 -24.90 -16.76 34.88
C ILE A 81 -26.08 -17.70 35.19
N GLN A 82 -26.02 -18.94 34.73
CA GLN A 82 -27.02 -19.98 35.01
C GLN A 82 -27.14 -20.24 36.52
N GLN A 83 -26.02 -20.40 37.23
CA GLN A 83 -26.02 -20.59 38.69
C GLN A 83 -26.59 -19.37 39.42
N PHE A 84 -26.29 -18.17 38.95
CA PHE A 84 -26.83 -16.93 39.50
C PHE A 84 -28.36 -16.84 39.32
N VAL A 85 -28.88 -17.14 38.12
CA VAL A 85 -30.33 -17.19 37.86
C VAL A 85 -31.03 -18.24 38.74
N LEU A 86 -30.41 -19.39 38.95
CA LEU A 86 -30.95 -20.46 39.82
C LEU A 86 -30.98 -20.08 41.31
N THR A 87 -30.12 -19.16 41.75
CA THR A 87 -30.18 -18.61 43.11
C THR A 87 -31.35 -17.64 43.32
N LEU A 88 -31.84 -17.01 42.24
CA LEU A 88 -32.94 -16.03 42.28
C LEU A 88 -34.34 -16.66 42.19
N LEU A 89 -34.44 -17.93 41.82
CA LEU A 89 -35.73 -18.63 41.65
C LEU A 89 -36.20 -19.32 42.94
N PRO A 90 -37.52 -19.33 43.24
CA PRO A 90 -38.07 -19.98 44.43
C PRO A 90 -37.73 -21.48 44.50
N LYS A 91 -37.63 -22.04 45.71
CA LYS A 91 -37.06 -23.38 46.01
C LYS A 91 -37.92 -24.57 45.56
N THR A 92 -38.85 -24.42 44.61
CA THR A 92 -39.57 -25.60 44.10
C THR A 92 -38.64 -26.38 43.18
N PHE A 93 -38.36 -27.63 43.56
CA PHE A 93 -37.39 -28.51 42.88
C PHE A 93 -37.63 -28.59 41.36
N TRP A 94 -38.89 -28.70 40.96
CA TRP A 94 -39.31 -28.86 39.57
C TRP A 94 -39.06 -27.64 38.69
N SER A 95 -39.22 -26.42 39.22
CA SER A 95 -38.97 -25.19 38.45
C SER A 95 -37.48 -24.98 38.19
N ARG A 96 -36.62 -25.29 39.19
CA ARG A 96 -35.16 -25.26 39.03
C ARG A 96 -34.65 -26.35 38.10
N ALA A 97 -35.21 -27.55 38.16
CA ALA A 97 -34.85 -28.64 37.26
C ALA A 97 -35.23 -28.32 35.80
N ALA A 98 -36.44 -27.81 35.57
CA ALA A 98 -36.89 -27.42 34.23
C ALA A 98 -36.05 -26.27 33.64
N ILE A 99 -35.73 -25.26 34.44
CA ILE A 99 -34.92 -24.12 34.00
C ILE A 99 -33.45 -24.53 33.79
N CYS A 100 -32.90 -25.42 34.61
CA CYS A 100 -31.58 -26.02 34.36
C CYS A 100 -31.54 -26.77 33.03
N ALA A 101 -32.53 -27.64 32.78
CA ALA A 101 -32.61 -28.41 31.56
C ALA A 101 -32.73 -27.50 30.32
N LEU A 102 -33.60 -26.48 30.39
CA LEU A 102 -33.77 -25.49 29.31
C LEU A 102 -32.47 -24.73 29.02
N LEU A 103 -31.76 -24.28 30.06
CA LEU A 103 -30.51 -23.52 29.90
C LEU A 103 -29.34 -24.39 29.43
N VAL A 104 -29.30 -25.69 29.77
CA VAL A 104 -28.35 -26.65 29.19
C VAL A 104 -28.65 -26.87 27.71
N VAL A 105 -29.92 -27.02 27.33
CA VAL A 105 -30.34 -27.14 25.93
C VAL A 105 -29.98 -25.87 25.14
N LEU A 106 -30.22 -24.68 25.69
CA LEU A 106 -29.86 -23.41 25.05
C LEU A 106 -28.34 -23.23 24.91
N SER A 107 -27.55 -23.69 25.88
CA SER A 107 -26.07 -23.64 25.80
C SER A 107 -25.52 -24.62 24.76
N LEU A 108 -26.14 -25.81 24.63
CA LEU A 108 -25.81 -26.76 23.57
C LEU A 108 -26.19 -26.22 22.20
N ILE A 109 -27.39 -25.62 22.05
CA ILE A 109 -27.81 -24.98 20.80
C ILE A 109 -26.85 -23.83 20.43
N HIS A 110 -26.49 -22.98 21.39
CA HIS A 110 -25.53 -21.89 21.15
C HIS A 110 -24.16 -22.43 20.73
N PHE A 111 -23.64 -23.45 21.42
CA PHE A 111 -22.38 -24.10 21.05
C PHE A 111 -22.42 -24.70 19.64
N PHE A 112 -23.51 -25.40 19.26
CA PHE A 112 -23.65 -25.97 17.92
C PHE A 112 -23.83 -24.90 16.83
N ILE A 113 -24.51 -23.78 17.12
CA ILE A 113 -24.60 -22.64 16.20
C ILE A 113 -23.23 -21.97 16.02
N SER A 114 -22.48 -21.74 17.11
CA SER A 114 -21.13 -21.17 17.04
C SER A 114 -20.13 -22.11 16.36
N LEU A 115 -20.28 -23.42 16.55
CA LEU A 115 -19.46 -24.44 15.87
C LEU A 115 -19.82 -24.55 14.38
N PHE A 116 -21.11 -24.44 14.03
CA PHE A 116 -21.58 -24.39 12.64
C PHE A 116 -21.09 -23.11 11.95
N ASP A 117 -21.16 -21.95 12.60
CA ASP A 117 -20.58 -20.69 12.11
C ASP A 117 -19.07 -20.78 11.93
N LEU A 118 -18.36 -21.42 12.86
CA LEU A 118 -16.91 -21.62 12.76
C LEU A 118 -16.53 -22.61 11.64
N LEU A 119 -17.32 -23.66 11.40
CA LEU A 119 -17.01 -24.69 10.41
C LEU A 119 -17.45 -24.32 8.99
N PHE A 120 -18.66 -23.75 8.84
CA PHE A 120 -19.25 -23.46 7.55
C PHE A 120 -19.08 -22.00 7.14
N ASN A 121 -19.30 -21.04 8.04
CA ASN A 121 -19.17 -19.63 7.71
C ASN A 121 -17.70 -19.18 7.75
N PHE A 122 -16.89 -19.52 8.74
CA PHE A 122 -15.49 -19.07 8.79
C PHE A 122 -14.60 -19.70 7.70
N GLY A 123 -14.81 -20.99 7.35
CA GLY A 123 -14.07 -21.68 6.29
C GLY A 123 -14.39 -21.15 4.88
N LEU A 124 -15.66 -20.83 4.58
CA LEU A 124 -16.05 -20.15 3.35
C LEU A 124 -15.65 -18.68 3.36
N LEU A 125 -15.90 -17.96 4.47
CA LEU A 125 -15.72 -16.51 4.59
C LEU A 125 -14.25 -16.09 4.64
N MET A 126 -13.34 -16.91 5.18
CA MET A 126 -11.90 -16.61 5.16
C MET A 126 -11.27 -16.84 3.77
N ARG A 127 -11.82 -17.77 2.98
CA ARG A 127 -11.46 -17.89 1.55
C ARG A 127 -12.14 -16.79 0.74
N PHE A 128 -13.41 -16.47 1.00
CA PHE A 128 -14.12 -15.33 0.41
C PHE A 128 -13.46 -13.99 0.77
N ALA A 129 -12.90 -13.77 1.97
CA ALA A 129 -12.28 -12.50 2.40
C ALA A 129 -10.97 -12.21 1.67
N GLY A 130 -10.12 -13.24 1.51
CA GLY A 130 -8.90 -13.15 0.67
C GLY A 130 -9.18 -13.15 -0.83
N THR A 131 -10.41 -13.48 -1.24
CA THR A 131 -10.84 -13.53 -2.64
C THR A 131 -12.08 -12.69 -2.92
N VAL A 132 -12.45 -11.70 -2.07
CA VAL A 132 -13.64 -10.85 -2.31
C VAL A 132 -13.53 -10.16 -3.65
N PRO A 133 -12.34 -9.70 -4.10
CA PRO A 133 -12.18 -9.27 -5.48
C PRO A 133 -12.58 -10.39 -6.45
N LEU A 134 -12.02 -11.60 -6.33
CA LEU A 134 -12.29 -12.74 -7.23
C LEU A 134 -13.76 -13.22 -7.20
N ALA A 135 -14.40 -13.28 -6.04
CA ALA A 135 -15.80 -13.67 -5.87
C ALA A 135 -16.76 -12.56 -6.35
N TYR A 136 -16.38 -11.29 -6.21
CA TYR A 136 -17.05 -10.17 -6.88
C TYR A 136 -16.91 -10.30 -8.41
N TYR A 137 -15.74 -10.71 -8.92
CA TYR A 137 -15.48 -11.01 -10.33
C TYR A 137 -16.19 -12.30 -10.85
N ILE A 138 -16.61 -13.22 -9.97
CA ILE A 138 -17.37 -14.43 -10.34
C ILE A 138 -18.90 -14.21 -10.27
N ILE A 139 -19.39 -13.49 -9.25
CA ILE A 139 -20.82 -13.23 -9.02
C ILE A 139 -21.33 -12.06 -9.87
N LYS A 140 -20.48 -11.05 -10.06
CA LYS A 140 -20.74 -9.90 -10.92
C LYS A 140 -19.52 -9.74 -11.81
N PRO A 141 -19.30 -10.66 -12.77
CA PRO A 141 -18.21 -10.52 -13.70
C PRO A 141 -18.32 -9.11 -14.27
N PRO A 142 -17.27 -8.28 -14.11
CA PRO A 142 -17.27 -6.99 -14.74
C PRO A 142 -17.51 -7.26 -16.21
N LYS A 143 -18.21 -6.35 -16.89
CA LYS A 143 -18.20 -6.33 -18.36
C LYS A 143 -16.79 -5.99 -18.92
N MET A 144 -15.72 -6.41 -18.22
CA MET A 144 -14.31 -6.22 -18.55
C MET A 144 -13.68 -7.47 -19.18
N PHE A 145 -14.40 -8.60 -19.24
CA PHE A 145 -14.05 -9.67 -20.17
C PHE A 145 -14.89 -9.48 -21.43
N ASP A 146 -14.21 -9.11 -22.49
CA ASP A 146 -14.78 -9.06 -23.83
C ASP A 146 -15.31 -10.45 -24.20
N MET A 147 -16.62 -10.55 -24.46
CA MET A 147 -17.25 -11.79 -24.95
C MET A 147 -16.87 -12.11 -26.41
N THR A 148 -16.05 -11.28 -27.05
CA THR A 148 -15.54 -11.46 -28.42
C THR A 148 -14.09 -11.96 -28.48
N LEU A 149 -13.40 -12.13 -27.34
CA LEU A 149 -12.11 -12.82 -27.30
C LEU A 149 -12.32 -14.34 -27.41
N PRO A 150 -11.53 -15.05 -28.24
CA PRO A 150 -11.78 -16.45 -28.59
C PRO A 150 -11.65 -17.36 -27.36
N ASP A 151 -12.70 -18.14 -27.09
CA ASP A 151 -12.97 -19.32 -26.23
C ASP A 151 -12.09 -19.71 -25.01
N GLU A 152 -10.87 -19.21 -24.84
CA GLU A 152 -9.95 -19.58 -23.76
C GLU A 152 -10.33 -18.92 -22.43
N GLY A 153 -10.82 -17.67 -22.46
CA GLY A 153 -11.24 -16.95 -21.24
C GLY A 153 -12.43 -17.59 -20.52
N GLN A 154 -13.35 -18.22 -21.27
CA GLN A 154 -14.51 -18.91 -20.70
C GLN A 154 -14.16 -20.30 -20.15
N ARG A 155 -13.27 -21.04 -20.83
CA ARG A 155 -12.70 -22.29 -20.30
C ARG A 155 -11.89 -22.03 -19.02
N PHE A 156 -11.07 -20.98 -19.00
CA PHE A 156 -10.26 -20.64 -17.84
C PHE A 156 -11.12 -20.26 -16.63
N ALA A 157 -12.19 -19.47 -16.81
CA ALA A 157 -13.11 -19.14 -15.72
C ALA A 157 -13.89 -20.37 -15.19
N GLY A 158 -14.33 -21.25 -16.10
CA GLY A 158 -15.05 -22.48 -15.75
C GLY A 158 -14.17 -23.51 -15.03
N ASP A 159 -12.94 -23.70 -15.50
CA ASP A 159 -12.01 -24.68 -14.95
C ASP A 159 -11.33 -24.18 -13.68
N LEU A 160 -11.03 -22.87 -13.58
CA LEU A 160 -10.58 -22.24 -12.34
C LEU A 160 -11.67 -22.29 -11.28
N GLY A 161 -12.93 -22.05 -11.65
CA GLY A 161 -14.08 -22.18 -10.75
C GLY A 161 -14.27 -23.61 -10.23
N LYS A 162 -14.17 -24.61 -11.11
CA LYS A 162 -14.29 -26.03 -10.72
C LYS A 162 -13.11 -26.51 -9.88
N ALA A 163 -11.87 -26.15 -10.25
CA ALA A 163 -10.67 -26.47 -9.49
C ALA A 163 -10.70 -25.81 -8.10
N PHE A 164 -11.16 -24.56 -8.02
CA PHE A 164 -11.36 -23.84 -6.76
C PHE A 164 -12.40 -24.52 -5.87
N ILE A 165 -13.57 -24.90 -6.41
CA ILE A 165 -14.61 -25.60 -5.64
C ILE A 165 -14.10 -26.98 -5.17
N LYS A 166 -13.42 -27.75 -6.03
CA LYS A 166 -12.86 -29.06 -5.67
C LYS A 166 -11.80 -28.94 -4.57
N HIS A 167 -10.90 -27.97 -4.68
CA HIS A 167 -9.87 -27.69 -3.67
C HIS A 167 -10.48 -27.19 -2.34
N CYS A 168 -11.60 -26.46 -2.38
CA CYS A 168 -12.35 -26.09 -1.18
C CYS A 168 -13.00 -27.31 -0.50
N LEU A 169 -13.61 -28.21 -1.27
CA LEU A 169 -14.27 -29.41 -0.74
C LEU A 169 -13.28 -30.43 -0.15
N GLU A 170 -12.12 -30.64 -0.79
CA GLU A 170 -11.10 -31.58 -0.31
C GLU A 170 -10.38 -31.06 0.95
N ALA A 171 -10.12 -29.75 1.03
CA ALA A 171 -9.57 -29.12 2.22
C ALA A 171 -10.56 -29.16 3.40
N GLN A 172 -11.85 -28.95 3.15
CA GLN A 172 -12.89 -29.04 4.18
C GLN A 172 -13.04 -30.45 4.76
N LYS A 173 -12.91 -31.51 3.95
CA LYS A 173 -12.97 -32.90 4.44
C LYS A 173 -11.90 -33.21 5.48
N LYS A 174 -10.66 -32.77 5.25
CA LYS A 174 -9.50 -33.07 6.12
C LYS A 174 -9.54 -32.32 7.44
N GLU A 175 -9.96 -31.06 7.42
CA GLU A 175 -10.11 -30.23 8.62
C GLU A 175 -11.34 -30.64 9.45
N ALA A 176 -12.46 -31.00 8.80
CA ALA A 176 -13.65 -31.47 9.50
C ALA A 176 -13.37 -32.73 10.34
N THR A 177 -12.62 -33.70 9.81
CA THR A 177 -12.25 -34.92 10.55
C THR A 177 -11.43 -34.60 11.81
N ILE A 178 -10.49 -33.65 11.73
CA ILE A 178 -9.65 -33.24 12.88
C ILE A 178 -10.51 -32.53 13.93
N VAL A 179 -11.43 -31.66 13.51
CA VAL A 179 -12.35 -30.98 14.44
C VAL A 179 -13.28 -31.99 15.14
N PHE A 180 -13.81 -32.98 14.42
CA PHE A 180 -14.66 -34.01 15.04
C PHE A 180 -13.91 -34.88 16.07
N ILE A 181 -12.63 -35.19 15.83
CA ILE A 181 -11.79 -35.91 16.81
C ILE A 181 -11.59 -35.06 18.08
N TRP A 182 -11.33 -33.76 17.94
CA TRP A 182 -11.14 -32.86 19.08
C TRP A 182 -12.44 -32.58 19.85
N VAL A 183 -13.57 -32.44 19.15
CA VAL A 183 -14.89 -32.33 19.78
C VAL A 183 -15.19 -33.59 20.59
N ALA A 184 -14.92 -34.78 20.05
CA ALA A 184 -15.06 -36.04 20.78
C ALA A 184 -14.15 -36.11 22.01
N PHE A 185 -12.91 -35.60 21.91
CA PHE A 185 -11.96 -35.55 23.03
C PHE A 185 -12.42 -34.59 24.15
N VAL A 186 -12.86 -33.37 23.80
CA VAL A 186 -13.37 -32.39 24.76
C VAL A 186 -14.66 -32.89 25.42
N PHE A 187 -15.57 -33.50 24.66
CA PHE A 187 -16.77 -34.14 25.22
C PHE A 187 -16.41 -35.30 26.14
N GLY A 188 -15.42 -36.12 25.79
CA GLY A 188 -14.88 -37.16 26.67
C GLY A 188 -14.38 -36.60 28.01
N LEU A 189 -13.63 -35.50 27.99
CA LEU A 189 -13.14 -34.83 29.21
C LEU A 189 -14.27 -34.22 30.05
N ILE A 190 -15.27 -33.61 29.41
CA ILE A 190 -16.46 -33.08 30.10
C ILE A 190 -17.26 -34.22 30.72
N PHE A 191 -17.41 -35.35 30.02
CA PHE A 191 -18.12 -36.54 30.51
C PHE A 191 -17.38 -37.20 31.68
N ILE A 192 -16.05 -37.33 31.61
CA ILE A 192 -15.21 -37.80 32.71
C ILE A 192 -15.34 -36.86 33.92
N ARG A 193 -15.34 -35.54 33.71
CA ARG A 193 -15.52 -34.55 34.78
C ARG A 193 -16.91 -34.66 35.42
N ALA A 194 -17.95 -34.83 34.62
CA ALA A 194 -19.31 -35.06 35.10
C ALA A 194 -19.39 -36.35 35.91
N ALA A 195 -18.80 -37.45 35.43
CA ALA A 195 -18.74 -38.74 36.12
C ALA A 195 -17.97 -38.67 37.45
N ILE A 196 -16.83 -37.95 37.50
CA ILE A 196 -16.06 -37.73 38.74
C ILE A 196 -16.84 -36.89 39.75
N VAL A 197 -17.56 -35.85 39.29
CA VAL A 197 -18.40 -35.01 40.16
C VAL A 197 -19.60 -35.79 40.67
N PHE A 198 -20.23 -36.62 39.82
CA PHE A 198 -21.34 -37.48 40.21
C PHE A 198 -20.89 -38.58 41.19
N GLY A 199 -19.76 -39.23 40.90
CA GLY A 199 -19.14 -40.22 41.78
C GLY A 199 -18.76 -39.63 43.15
N LYS A 200 -18.13 -38.46 43.21
CA LYS A 200 -17.80 -37.80 44.49
C LYS A 200 -19.03 -37.38 45.30
N ARG A 201 -20.16 -37.08 44.64
CA ARG A 201 -21.44 -36.79 45.32
C ARG A 201 -22.07 -38.03 45.94
N TYR A 202 -21.84 -39.20 45.35
CA TYR A 202 -22.33 -40.48 45.87
C TYR A 202 -21.39 -41.12 46.90
N PHE A 203 -20.07 -40.89 46.82
CA PHE A 203 -19.09 -41.62 47.64
C PHE A 203 -18.43 -40.83 48.78
N VAL A 204 -18.54 -39.49 48.87
CA VAL A 204 -17.88 -38.71 49.94
C VAL A 204 -18.89 -38.19 50.95
N LYS A 205 -19.15 -38.99 51.99
CA LYS A 205 -20.16 -38.71 53.02
C LYS A 205 -19.66 -37.90 54.25
N SER A 206 -18.41 -37.41 54.32
CA SER A 206 -17.92 -36.82 55.59
C SER A 206 -16.91 -35.65 55.53
N ALA A 207 -16.82 -34.88 54.44
CA ALA A 207 -16.00 -33.66 54.47
C ALA A 207 -16.81 -32.42 54.92
N THR A 208 -16.33 -31.72 55.96
CA THR A 208 -16.98 -30.53 56.53
C THR A 208 -17.02 -29.36 55.53
N LYS A 209 -18.07 -28.54 55.63
CA LYS A 209 -18.44 -27.50 54.66
C LYS A 209 -17.32 -26.49 54.37
N VAL A 210 -16.44 -26.23 55.35
CA VAL A 210 -15.34 -25.26 55.26
C VAL A 210 -14.15 -25.81 54.48
N GLN A 211 -13.79 -27.09 54.65
CA GLN A 211 -12.73 -27.73 53.85
C GLN A 211 -13.09 -27.80 52.36
N LYS A 212 -14.36 -28.08 52.04
CA LYS A 212 -14.84 -28.04 50.66
C LYS A 212 -14.70 -26.66 50.02
N GLN A 213 -14.93 -25.58 50.77
CA GLN A 213 -14.87 -24.23 50.24
C GLN A 213 -13.44 -23.73 50.03
N VAL A 214 -12.53 -24.02 50.98
CA VAL A 214 -11.09 -23.70 50.85
C VAL A 214 -10.43 -24.50 49.72
N GLN A 215 -10.76 -25.80 49.59
CA GLN A 215 -10.25 -26.63 48.48
C GLN A 215 -10.77 -26.14 47.12
N THR A 216 -12.01 -25.65 47.06
CA THR A 216 -12.58 -25.12 45.81
C THR A 216 -11.93 -23.79 45.41
N SER A 217 -11.58 -22.93 46.37
CA SER A 217 -10.85 -21.69 46.09
C SER A 217 -9.39 -21.94 45.72
N LEU A 218 -8.72 -22.89 46.38
CA LEU A 218 -7.37 -23.34 45.99
C LEU A 218 -7.35 -23.93 44.58
N ASN A 219 -8.32 -24.78 44.25
CA ASN A 219 -8.44 -25.35 42.90
C ASN A 219 -8.75 -24.27 41.84
N ARG A 220 -9.46 -23.19 42.20
CA ARG A 220 -9.68 -22.03 41.30
C ARG A 220 -8.39 -21.23 41.09
N GLY A 221 -7.61 -20.98 42.15
CA GLY A 221 -6.31 -20.30 42.06
C GLY A 221 -5.28 -21.11 41.25
N VAL A 222 -5.21 -22.42 41.47
CA VAL A 222 -4.31 -23.34 40.76
C VAL A 222 -4.65 -23.47 39.27
N ILE A 223 -5.87 -23.15 38.84
CA ILE A 223 -6.27 -23.14 37.41
C ILE A 223 -6.15 -21.74 36.81
N ALA A 224 -6.42 -20.68 37.59
CA ALA A 224 -6.27 -19.30 37.13
C ALA A 224 -4.81 -18.94 36.82
N ILE A 225 -3.86 -19.42 37.62
CA ILE A 225 -2.42 -19.12 37.42
C ILE A 225 -1.91 -19.69 36.09
N PRO A 226 -2.11 -20.98 35.74
CA PRO A 226 -1.76 -21.50 34.41
C PRO A 226 -2.49 -20.80 33.28
N THR A 227 -3.75 -20.39 33.47
CA THR A 227 -4.50 -19.67 32.43
C THR A 227 -3.93 -18.27 32.19
N ILE A 228 -3.56 -17.55 33.25
CA ILE A 228 -2.88 -16.25 33.17
C ILE A 228 -1.48 -16.43 32.56
N LEU A 229 -0.72 -17.45 32.96
CA LEU A 229 0.59 -17.74 32.41
C LEU A 229 0.52 -18.17 30.94
N LEU A 230 -0.50 -18.93 30.53
CA LEU A 230 -0.77 -19.27 29.12
C LEU A 230 -1.20 -18.04 28.31
N PHE A 231 -1.90 -17.09 28.92
CA PHE A 231 -2.28 -15.84 28.27
C PHE A 231 -1.10 -14.87 28.14
N VAL A 232 -0.26 -14.74 29.18
CA VAL A 232 1.00 -13.99 29.12
C VAL A 232 1.94 -14.64 28.13
N TYR A 233 2.10 -15.97 28.16
CA TYR A 233 2.82 -16.72 27.14
C TYR A 233 2.21 -16.53 25.77
N TYR A 234 0.88 -16.51 25.60
CA TYR A 234 0.23 -16.21 24.32
C TYR A 234 0.62 -14.81 23.81
N ILE A 235 0.57 -13.78 24.65
CA ILE A 235 0.99 -12.42 24.29
C ILE A 235 2.49 -12.33 23.99
N THR A 236 3.36 -13.05 24.72
CA THR A 236 4.81 -12.99 24.54
C THR A 236 5.36 -13.98 23.49
N SER A 237 4.62 -15.05 23.18
CA SER A 237 4.91 -16.07 22.15
C SER A 237 4.35 -15.71 20.79
N PHE A 238 3.51 -14.68 20.72
CA PHE A 238 3.28 -13.91 19.49
C PHE A 238 4.63 -13.32 19.07
N ASN A 239 5.38 -14.10 18.30
CA ASN A 239 6.63 -13.68 17.68
C ASN A 239 6.39 -12.33 16.99
N GLY A 240 6.92 -11.25 17.56
CA GLY A 240 6.76 -9.88 17.03
C GLY A 240 7.06 -9.81 15.54
N ASN A 241 8.04 -10.60 15.11
CA ASN A 241 8.51 -10.72 13.73
C ASN A 241 7.44 -11.15 12.71
N LYS A 242 6.31 -11.76 13.11
CA LYS A 242 5.24 -12.18 12.18
C LYS A 242 4.02 -11.24 12.15
N ILE A 243 3.90 -10.34 13.13
CA ILE A 243 2.91 -9.25 13.08
C ILE A 243 3.40 -8.18 12.09
N ASP A 244 4.71 -7.94 12.04
CA ASP A 244 5.34 -6.97 11.15
C ASP A 244 5.14 -7.27 9.66
N ASP A 245 4.86 -8.52 9.27
CA ASP A 245 4.63 -8.91 7.87
C ASP A 245 3.16 -8.74 7.40
N ILE A 246 2.19 -8.85 8.33
CA ILE A 246 0.75 -8.87 8.00
C ILE A 246 0.12 -7.47 8.14
N VAL A 247 0.65 -6.67 9.06
CA VAL A 247 0.18 -5.30 9.31
C VAL A 247 0.38 -4.41 8.08
N PRO A 248 1.53 -4.39 7.36
CA PRO A 248 1.76 -3.46 6.27
C PRO A 248 0.76 -3.59 5.13
N SER A 249 0.41 -4.81 4.70
CA SER A 249 -0.48 -5.04 3.54
C SER A 249 -1.95 -4.71 3.82
N HIS A 250 -2.46 -5.01 5.01
CA HIS A 250 -3.82 -4.61 5.43
C HIS A 250 -3.91 -3.13 5.79
N TRP A 251 -2.86 -2.60 6.42
CA TRP A 251 -2.72 -1.18 6.70
C TRP A 251 -2.60 -0.36 5.42
N TYR A 252 -1.93 -0.91 4.42
CA TYR A 252 -1.82 -0.35 3.07
C TYR A 252 -3.19 -0.29 2.39
N PHE A 253 -3.97 -1.37 2.42
CA PHE A 253 -5.36 -1.35 1.92
C PHE A 253 -6.27 -0.40 2.71
N TYR A 254 -6.08 -0.28 4.03
CA TYR A 254 -6.84 0.68 4.83
C TYR A 254 -6.48 2.12 4.45
N ARG A 255 -5.18 2.44 4.34
CA ARG A 255 -4.72 3.79 3.99
C ARG A 255 -5.11 4.17 2.56
N THR A 256 -5.09 3.24 1.60
CA THR A 256 -5.55 3.53 0.24
C THR A 256 -7.02 3.94 0.21
N THR A 257 -7.84 3.45 1.15
CA THR A 257 -9.27 3.82 1.25
C THR A 257 -9.54 5.13 2.01
N VAL A 258 -8.54 5.71 2.69
CA VAL A 258 -8.71 6.91 3.52
C VAL A 258 -7.96 8.07 2.88
N ARG A 259 -8.70 8.96 2.19
CA ARG A 259 -8.11 10.17 1.60
C ARG A 259 -7.51 11.10 2.65
N HIS A 260 -6.35 11.65 2.35
CA HIS A 260 -5.69 12.73 3.07
C HIS A 260 -6.59 13.96 3.06
N GLN A 261 -6.79 14.52 4.24
CA GLN A 261 -7.56 15.74 4.44
C GLN A 261 -6.61 16.78 5.02
N MET A 262 -6.64 17.99 4.46
CA MET A 262 -5.81 19.11 4.90
C MET A 262 -6.73 20.31 5.10
N PRO A 263 -6.94 20.79 6.34
CA PRO A 263 -7.70 22.01 6.60
C PRO A 263 -7.21 23.19 5.77
N LYS A 264 -8.12 24.09 5.36
CA LYS A 264 -7.82 25.22 4.45
C LYS A 264 -6.56 26.01 4.84
N GLN A 265 -6.42 26.39 6.11
CA GLN A 265 -5.23 27.13 6.56
C GLN A 265 -3.95 26.30 6.46
N GLN A 266 -4.00 25.04 6.92
CA GLN A 266 -2.86 24.11 6.79
C GLN A 266 -2.48 23.91 5.32
N TYR A 267 -3.46 23.88 4.41
CA TYR A 267 -3.25 23.79 2.97
C TYR A 267 -2.51 25.02 2.43
N ILE A 268 -2.99 26.23 2.72
CA ILE A 268 -2.32 27.48 2.32
C ILE A 268 -0.88 27.51 2.87
N ASP A 269 -0.70 27.20 4.15
CA ASP A 269 0.62 27.20 4.79
C ASP A 269 1.56 26.18 4.14
N SER A 270 1.04 24.99 3.79
CA SER A 270 1.82 23.94 3.11
C SER A 270 2.18 24.34 1.69
N VAL A 271 1.27 24.94 0.94
CA VAL A 271 1.53 25.46 -0.41
C VAL A 271 2.61 26.54 -0.38
N ASN A 272 2.46 27.55 0.47
CA ASN A 272 3.42 28.64 0.58
C ASN A 272 4.81 28.13 0.98
N HIS A 273 4.84 27.21 1.95
CA HIS A 273 6.08 26.58 2.37
C HIS A 273 6.73 25.80 1.22
N VAL A 274 6.00 24.91 0.55
CA VAL A 274 6.57 24.11 -0.55
C VAL A 274 7.03 25.01 -1.69
N ARG A 275 6.22 25.97 -2.15
CA ARG A 275 6.63 26.93 -3.19
C ARG A 275 7.90 27.69 -2.82
N SER A 276 8.10 28.04 -1.55
CA SER A 276 9.31 28.74 -1.09
C SER A 276 10.58 27.89 -1.16
N LEU A 277 10.47 26.56 -1.25
CA LEU A 277 11.61 25.66 -1.41
C LEU A 277 12.07 25.56 -2.87
N TYR A 278 11.27 26.02 -3.83
CA TYR A 278 11.55 25.88 -5.26
C TYR A 278 11.98 27.19 -5.90
N THR A 279 13.08 27.12 -6.65
CA THR A 279 13.42 28.12 -7.66
C THR A 279 12.92 27.61 -9.00
N LEU A 280 11.95 28.32 -9.59
CA LEU A 280 11.45 27.98 -10.93
C LEU A 280 12.49 28.33 -12.00
N PRO A 281 12.47 27.64 -13.16
CA PRO A 281 13.28 28.04 -14.31
C PRO A 281 13.06 29.50 -14.70
N SER A 282 14.10 30.12 -15.27
CA SER A 282 14.00 31.52 -15.71
C SER A 282 12.89 31.69 -16.76
N GLY A 283 12.05 32.71 -16.58
CA GLY A 283 10.90 32.98 -17.44
C GLY A 283 9.63 32.20 -17.09
N GLU A 284 9.64 31.34 -16.07
CA GLU A 284 8.47 30.62 -15.57
C GLU A 284 7.93 31.22 -14.27
N GLU A 285 6.60 31.12 -14.09
CA GLU A 285 5.89 31.55 -12.89
C GLU A 285 4.93 30.46 -12.42
N TRP A 286 4.58 30.47 -11.13
CA TRP A 286 3.47 29.64 -10.65
C TRP A 286 2.18 30.05 -11.34
N LEU A 287 1.51 29.09 -11.98
CA LEU A 287 0.34 29.33 -12.81
C LEU A 287 -0.83 29.80 -11.94
N ASP A 288 -1.18 29.06 -10.88
CA ASP A 288 -2.33 29.39 -10.02
C ASP A 288 -1.93 30.34 -8.88
N GLN A 289 -2.20 31.64 -9.04
CA GLN A 289 -1.82 32.68 -8.07
C GLN A 289 -2.97 33.10 -7.12
N ARG A 290 -4.07 32.34 -7.08
CA ARG A 290 -5.17 32.60 -6.12
C ARG A 290 -4.68 32.48 -4.68
N GLU A 291 -5.35 33.18 -3.76
CA GLU A 291 -5.09 33.06 -2.30
C GLU A 291 -5.22 31.61 -1.82
N VAL A 292 -6.21 30.89 -2.36
CA VAL A 292 -6.42 29.45 -2.16
C VAL A 292 -6.28 28.77 -3.51
N PRO A 293 -5.05 28.41 -3.93
CA PRO A 293 -4.84 27.81 -5.23
C PRO A 293 -5.52 26.44 -5.31
N VAL A 294 -6.01 26.05 -6.49
CA VAL A 294 -6.52 24.70 -6.76
C VAL A 294 -5.40 23.82 -7.30
N TYR A 295 -4.53 24.36 -8.14
CA TYR A 295 -3.39 23.66 -8.73
C TYR A 295 -2.07 24.35 -8.34
N PRO A 296 -1.68 24.27 -7.05
CA PRO A 296 -0.62 25.11 -6.49
C PRO A 296 0.76 24.81 -7.05
N LEU A 297 1.00 23.62 -7.58
CA LEU A 297 2.32 23.20 -8.04
C LEU A 297 2.46 23.24 -9.57
N VAL A 298 1.45 23.78 -10.28
CA VAL A 298 1.57 24.02 -11.72
C VAL A 298 2.35 25.31 -11.95
N HIS A 299 3.39 25.23 -12.76
CA HIS A 299 4.17 26.36 -13.27
C HIS A 299 4.11 26.37 -14.80
N ALA A 300 4.40 27.52 -15.40
CA ALA A 300 4.37 27.69 -16.84
C ALA A 300 5.21 28.91 -17.26
N PRO A 301 5.57 29.03 -18.55
CA PRO A 301 6.12 30.28 -19.07
C PRO A 301 5.19 31.45 -18.76
N LYS A 302 5.79 32.62 -18.51
CA LYS A 302 5.10 33.85 -18.10
C LYS A 302 3.84 34.16 -18.93
N VAL A 303 3.88 33.93 -20.23
CA VAL A 303 2.73 34.16 -21.12
C VAL A 303 1.49 33.36 -20.74
N PHE A 304 1.65 32.10 -20.31
CA PHE A 304 0.54 31.29 -19.81
C PHE A 304 0.08 31.83 -18.44
N ALA A 305 1.01 32.14 -17.54
CA ALA A 305 0.68 32.70 -16.23
C ALA A 305 -0.10 34.03 -16.34
N ASP A 306 0.29 34.91 -17.25
CA ASP A 306 -0.38 36.17 -17.53
C ASP A 306 -1.75 35.94 -18.17
N ALA A 307 -1.89 35.02 -19.12
CA ALA A 307 -3.19 34.68 -19.69
C ALA A 307 -4.18 34.13 -18.66
N TYR A 308 -3.71 33.26 -17.75
CA TYR A 308 -4.58 32.67 -16.73
C TYR A 308 -4.96 33.65 -15.62
N ASN A 309 -4.00 34.43 -15.09
CA ASN A 309 -4.23 35.31 -13.94
C ASN A 309 -4.71 36.71 -14.34
N LYS A 310 -4.21 37.25 -15.45
CA LYS A 310 -4.45 38.63 -15.88
C LYS A 310 -5.34 38.74 -17.13
N LYS A 311 -5.71 37.61 -17.75
CA LYS A 311 -6.53 37.56 -18.98
C LYS A 311 -5.91 38.33 -20.13
N VAL A 312 -4.58 38.25 -20.25
CA VAL A 312 -3.82 38.93 -21.29
C VAL A 312 -3.79 38.06 -22.54
N VAL A 313 -4.17 38.65 -23.67
CA VAL A 313 -3.96 38.06 -25.00
C VAL A 313 -2.48 38.06 -25.31
N SER A 314 -1.95 36.95 -25.80
CA SER A 314 -0.57 36.89 -26.25
C SER A 314 -0.46 35.96 -27.44
N GLU A 315 0.34 36.37 -28.42
CA GLU A 315 0.69 35.49 -29.52
C GLU A 315 1.64 34.42 -29.01
N ILE A 316 1.18 33.17 -29.07
CA ILE A 316 2.07 32.03 -28.97
C ILE A 316 2.78 31.93 -30.32
N PRO A 317 4.13 31.91 -30.35
CA PRO A 317 4.86 31.72 -31.59
C PRO A 317 4.30 30.52 -32.36
N LYS A 318 3.75 30.78 -33.55
CA LYS A 318 3.22 29.72 -34.40
C LYS A 318 4.37 28.88 -34.90
N VAL A 319 4.22 27.57 -34.72
CA VAL A 319 5.26 26.57 -34.89
C VAL A 319 5.60 26.40 -36.37
N GLN A 320 6.87 26.57 -36.72
CA GLN A 320 7.43 25.99 -37.93
C GLN A 320 8.16 24.73 -37.49
N VAL A 321 7.49 23.57 -37.64
CA VAL A 321 8.01 22.30 -37.16
C VAL A 321 9.13 21.84 -38.10
N GLU A 322 10.39 21.99 -37.67
CA GLU A 322 11.45 21.13 -38.20
C GLU A 322 11.11 19.67 -37.88
N LYS A 323 11.62 18.74 -38.69
CA LYS A 323 11.39 17.30 -38.48
C LYS A 323 11.88 16.90 -37.08
N LEU A 324 10.94 16.69 -36.16
CA LEU A 324 11.23 16.29 -34.79
C LEU A 324 11.89 14.91 -34.74
N PRO A 325 12.82 14.67 -33.78
CA PRO A 325 13.43 13.36 -33.61
C PRO A 325 12.40 12.36 -33.06
N ASN A 326 12.63 11.09 -33.30
CA ASN A 326 11.97 10.05 -32.49
C ASN A 326 12.50 10.10 -31.05
N VAL A 327 11.74 9.54 -30.12
CA VAL A 327 12.19 9.39 -28.73
C VAL A 327 11.87 7.98 -28.25
N VAL A 328 12.83 7.30 -27.65
CA VAL A 328 12.63 5.96 -27.11
C VAL A 328 12.99 5.94 -25.63
N PHE A 329 12.01 5.63 -24.79
CA PHE A 329 12.17 5.35 -23.37
C PHE A 329 12.29 3.84 -23.17
N LEU A 330 13.39 3.44 -22.55
CA LEU A 330 13.77 2.07 -22.24
C LEU A 330 13.79 1.93 -20.72
N LEU A 331 12.68 1.43 -20.16
CA LEU A 331 12.50 1.27 -18.72
C LEU A 331 13.04 -0.08 -18.25
N TRP A 332 13.99 -0.03 -17.32
CA TRP A 332 14.68 -1.21 -16.80
C TRP A 332 14.14 -1.61 -15.43
N GLU A 333 13.42 -2.72 -15.37
CA GLU A 333 12.89 -3.36 -14.18
C GLU A 333 13.99 -3.62 -13.14
N SER A 334 13.81 -3.13 -11.92
CA SER A 334 14.67 -3.40 -10.77
C SER A 334 16.16 -3.07 -11.00
N PHE A 335 16.48 -2.09 -11.85
CA PHE A 335 17.86 -1.69 -12.16
C PHE A 335 18.50 -0.79 -11.09
N THR A 336 19.64 -1.26 -10.55
CA THR A 336 20.44 -0.55 -9.54
C THR A 336 21.86 -0.26 -10.05
N PRO A 337 22.38 0.99 -9.93
CA PRO A 337 23.80 1.29 -10.18
C PRO A 337 24.63 0.93 -8.94
N ALA A 338 24.41 -0.25 -8.38
CA ALA A 338 25.14 -0.72 -7.23
C ALA A 338 26.65 -0.68 -7.51
N PRO A 339 27.50 -0.41 -6.50
CA PRO A 339 28.95 -0.34 -6.70
C PRO A 339 29.58 -1.56 -7.41
N LYS A 340 28.95 -2.75 -7.32
CA LYS A 340 29.36 -3.95 -8.07
C LYS A 340 29.41 -3.73 -9.59
N TYR A 341 28.50 -2.92 -10.11
CA TYR A 341 28.30 -2.72 -11.56
C TYR A 341 28.93 -1.41 -12.06
N ILE A 342 29.62 -0.68 -11.18
CA ILE A 342 30.27 0.60 -11.47
C ILE A 342 31.78 0.43 -11.39
N SER A 343 32.52 1.13 -12.25
CA SER A 343 33.98 1.04 -12.31
C SER A 343 34.64 1.64 -11.08
N ASP A 344 35.76 1.05 -10.64
CA ASP A 344 36.51 1.54 -9.48
C ASP A 344 36.95 3.00 -9.66
N GLU A 345 37.31 3.42 -10.89
CA GLU A 345 37.65 4.82 -11.20
C GLU A 345 36.52 5.79 -10.83
N VAL A 346 35.27 5.43 -11.14
CA VAL A 346 34.09 6.24 -10.81
C VAL A 346 33.78 6.19 -9.32
N LEU A 347 33.89 5.03 -8.68
CA LEU A 347 33.72 4.90 -7.22
C LEU A 347 34.78 5.71 -6.45
N LEU A 348 35.97 5.84 -7.04
CA LEU A 348 37.07 6.57 -6.47
C LEU A 348 36.98 8.08 -6.69
N ASN A 349 36.35 8.52 -7.79
CA ASN A 349 36.17 9.92 -8.17
C ASN A 349 35.64 10.80 -7.03
N GLU A 350 36.24 11.97 -6.84
CA GLU A 350 35.83 12.98 -5.85
C GLU A 350 35.20 14.22 -6.51
N GLU A 351 35.28 14.32 -7.84
CA GLU A 351 34.72 15.41 -8.62
C GLU A 351 33.20 15.27 -8.83
N THR A 352 32.52 16.38 -9.10
CA THR A 352 31.07 16.41 -9.41
C THR A 352 30.73 15.86 -10.80
N ILE A 353 31.74 15.68 -11.64
CA ILE A 353 31.64 15.08 -12.98
C ILE A 353 32.84 14.15 -13.22
N PHE A 354 32.60 13.03 -13.85
CA PHE A 354 33.64 12.08 -14.26
C PHE A 354 33.76 12.07 -15.80
N ASN A 355 34.98 12.12 -16.30
CA ASN A 355 35.28 12.05 -17.74
C ASN A 355 35.32 10.59 -18.21
N GLY A 356 34.14 10.00 -18.32
CA GLY A 356 33.95 8.67 -18.88
C GLY A 356 32.57 8.11 -18.55
N GLN A 357 32.32 6.90 -19.06
CA GLN A 357 31.16 6.07 -18.71
C GLN A 357 31.40 5.32 -17.37
N PRO A 358 30.37 5.08 -16.55
CA PRO A 358 30.58 4.54 -15.20
C PRO A 358 30.43 3.03 -15.07
N TYR A 359 29.88 2.35 -16.08
CA TYR A 359 29.48 0.96 -16.01
C TYR A 359 30.62 -0.01 -16.28
N ARG A 360 30.58 -1.13 -15.57
CA ARG A 360 31.51 -2.24 -15.75
C ARG A 360 31.13 -3.09 -16.95
N ARG A 361 32.02 -3.17 -17.94
CA ARG A 361 31.78 -3.88 -19.22
C ARG A 361 31.62 -5.40 -19.07
N ASP A 362 32.08 -5.99 -17.97
CA ASP A 362 31.88 -7.41 -17.69
C ASP A 362 30.44 -7.74 -17.23
N TYR A 363 29.65 -6.72 -16.86
CA TYR A 363 28.23 -6.85 -16.50
C TYR A 363 27.29 -6.12 -17.46
N LEU A 364 27.68 -4.93 -17.91
CA LEU A 364 26.82 -4.00 -18.65
C LEU A 364 27.53 -3.47 -19.91
N PRO A 365 28.05 -4.35 -20.80
CA PRO A 365 28.82 -3.91 -21.96
C PRO A 365 28.04 -3.01 -22.91
N LYS A 366 26.73 -3.23 -23.08
CA LYS A 366 25.89 -2.46 -24.01
C LYS A 366 25.47 -1.13 -23.42
N LEU A 367 25.12 -1.08 -22.14
CA LEU A 367 24.88 0.18 -21.45
C LEU A 367 26.15 1.05 -21.41
N ALA A 368 27.33 0.45 -21.19
CA ALA A 368 28.62 1.16 -21.26
C ALA A 368 28.86 1.77 -22.65
N GLU A 369 28.63 1.03 -23.73
CA GLU A 369 28.74 1.53 -25.10
C GLU A 369 27.77 2.69 -25.37
N LEU A 370 26.53 2.61 -24.86
CA LEU A 370 25.56 3.69 -24.99
C LEU A 370 26.00 4.94 -24.22
N ALA A 371 26.52 4.78 -23.02
CA ALA A 371 27.01 5.84 -22.16
C ALA A 371 28.21 6.58 -22.78
N GLU A 372 29.10 5.89 -23.50
CA GLU A 372 30.18 6.53 -24.28
C GLU A 372 29.66 7.41 -25.40
N ALA A 373 28.52 7.04 -26.00
CA ALA A 373 27.88 7.82 -27.05
C ALA A 373 26.95 8.94 -26.51
N GLY A 374 26.79 9.06 -25.20
CA GLY A 374 25.85 9.99 -24.57
C GLY A 374 26.33 10.53 -23.24
N HIS A 375 25.40 10.78 -22.33
CA HIS A 375 25.69 11.24 -20.98
C HIS A 375 25.03 10.33 -19.94
N THR A 376 25.72 10.06 -18.83
CA THR A 376 25.19 9.26 -17.73
C THR A 376 24.84 10.13 -16.53
N PHE A 377 23.62 9.97 -16.04
CA PHE A 377 23.13 10.55 -14.79
C PHE A 377 23.08 9.46 -13.73
N LEU A 378 24.15 9.31 -12.96
CA LEU A 378 24.24 8.27 -11.93
C LEU A 378 23.40 8.60 -10.69
N GLY A 379 22.98 9.86 -10.56
CA GLY A 379 22.24 10.36 -9.42
C GLY A 379 20.71 10.23 -9.51
N VAL A 380 20.19 9.57 -10.55
CA VAL A 380 18.74 9.44 -10.81
C VAL A 380 18.09 8.48 -9.83
N ARG A 381 16.84 8.80 -9.48
CA ARG A 381 16.05 8.00 -8.56
C ARG A 381 14.64 7.81 -9.04
N SER A 382 14.06 6.69 -8.62
CA SER A 382 12.66 6.43 -8.75
C SER A 382 11.83 7.32 -7.85
N ASN A 383 10.70 7.80 -8.35
CA ASN A 383 9.72 8.56 -7.56
C ASN A 383 9.02 7.67 -6.51
N GLY A 384 9.08 6.35 -6.63
CA GLY A 384 8.58 5.44 -5.62
C GLY A 384 8.78 3.96 -5.97
N ILE A 385 8.58 3.10 -4.98
CA ILE A 385 8.73 1.64 -5.12
C ILE A 385 7.44 0.94 -4.70
N PRO A 386 7.08 -0.23 -5.26
CA PRO A 386 7.78 -1.01 -6.30
C PRO A 386 7.45 -0.50 -7.72
N THR A 387 7.62 -1.32 -8.76
CA THR A 387 7.40 -1.01 -10.20
C THR A 387 6.15 -0.19 -10.45
N ILE A 388 5.05 -0.54 -9.79
CA ILE A 388 3.78 0.19 -9.84
C ILE A 388 3.93 1.69 -9.55
N ASN A 389 4.74 2.06 -8.55
CA ASN A 389 4.98 3.45 -8.16
C ASN A 389 6.08 4.10 -9.01
N GLY A 390 7.13 3.34 -9.36
CA GLY A 390 8.23 3.83 -10.18
C GLY A 390 7.77 4.16 -11.60
N TRP A 391 7.10 3.21 -12.25
CA TRP A 391 6.47 3.39 -13.55
C TRP A 391 5.43 4.51 -13.51
N HIS A 392 4.53 4.52 -12.52
CA HIS A 392 3.49 5.55 -12.43
C HIS A 392 4.10 6.94 -12.27
N GLY A 393 5.11 7.09 -11.41
CA GLY A 393 5.76 8.38 -11.18
C GLY A 393 6.54 8.88 -12.39
N LEU A 394 7.19 8.00 -13.15
CA LEU A 394 7.83 8.35 -14.41
C LEU A 394 6.82 8.85 -15.45
N VAL A 395 5.74 8.10 -15.66
CA VAL A 395 4.78 8.39 -16.74
C VAL A 395 3.86 9.56 -16.39
N SER A 396 3.34 9.61 -15.17
CA SER A 396 2.33 10.60 -14.74
C SER A 396 2.91 11.88 -14.14
N GLY A 397 4.19 11.89 -13.77
CA GLY A 397 4.81 13.02 -13.05
C GLY A 397 4.34 13.19 -11.60
N GLU A 398 3.51 12.29 -11.07
CA GLU A 398 3.11 12.31 -9.65
C GLU A 398 4.15 11.57 -8.79
N VAL A 399 4.53 12.15 -7.66
CA VAL A 399 5.29 11.41 -6.64
C VAL A 399 4.36 10.42 -5.95
N SER A 400 4.88 9.21 -5.64
CA SER A 400 4.10 8.17 -4.98
C SER A 400 3.44 8.66 -3.68
N SER A 401 2.21 8.21 -3.41
CA SER A 401 1.51 8.52 -2.15
C SER A 401 2.07 7.68 -1.01
N TYR A 402 2.36 8.32 0.12
CA TYR A 402 2.71 7.60 1.35
C TYR A 402 1.50 6.91 2.02
N GLN A 403 0.30 7.13 1.52
CA GLN A 403 -0.96 6.53 1.98
C GLN A 403 -1.49 5.47 1.02
N GLY A 404 -0.80 5.14 -0.08
CA GLY A 404 -1.29 4.13 -1.00
C GLY A 404 -0.51 3.99 -2.29
N VAL A 405 -1.20 3.58 -3.36
CA VAL A 405 -0.68 3.57 -4.72
C VAL A 405 -1.54 4.49 -5.57
N ASN A 406 -0.90 5.49 -6.15
CA ASN A 406 -1.54 6.48 -7.03
C ASN A 406 -2.14 5.81 -8.27
N MET A 407 -1.57 4.70 -8.74
CA MET A 407 -2.12 3.97 -9.88
C MET A 407 -3.55 3.44 -9.65
N ILE A 408 -3.97 3.31 -8.39
CA ILE A 408 -5.31 2.91 -8.00
C ILE A 408 -6.13 4.14 -7.60
N ASN A 409 -5.56 4.98 -6.72
CA ASN A 409 -6.30 6.08 -6.11
C ASN A 409 -6.54 7.26 -7.06
N SER A 410 -5.68 7.43 -8.06
CA SER A 410 -5.63 8.60 -8.95
C SER A 410 -6.10 8.27 -10.37
N ILE A 411 -6.74 7.11 -10.58
CA ILE A 411 -7.23 6.67 -11.90
C ILE A 411 -8.16 7.70 -12.57
N GLN A 412 -8.94 8.46 -11.78
CA GLN A 412 -9.85 9.50 -12.25
C GLN A 412 -9.22 10.88 -12.39
N ASN A 413 -7.92 11.01 -12.13
CA ASN A 413 -7.26 12.30 -12.13
C ASN A 413 -6.72 12.65 -13.51
N SER A 414 -6.81 13.94 -13.81
CA SER A 414 -5.91 14.55 -14.78
C SER A 414 -4.52 14.54 -14.19
N VAL A 415 -3.55 14.05 -14.96
CA VAL A 415 -2.15 14.01 -14.55
C VAL A 415 -1.34 14.75 -15.58
N ASP A 416 -0.24 15.33 -15.16
CA ASP A 416 0.71 15.92 -16.08
C ASP A 416 1.49 14.76 -16.70
N ASP A 417 0.96 13.97 -17.63
CA ASP A 417 1.67 12.82 -18.21
C ASP A 417 2.44 13.17 -19.49
N PHE A 418 3.59 12.51 -19.71
CA PHE A 418 4.34 12.75 -20.93
C PHE A 418 3.70 12.15 -22.18
N PRO A 419 3.04 10.97 -22.18
CA PRO A 419 2.41 10.44 -23.40
C PRO A 419 1.46 11.46 -24.05
N SER A 420 0.59 12.10 -23.28
CA SER A 420 -0.33 13.13 -23.77
C SER A 420 0.39 14.38 -24.28
N LYS A 421 1.53 14.76 -23.69
CA LYS A 421 2.37 15.86 -24.18
C LYS A 421 3.03 15.51 -25.51
N PHE A 422 3.55 14.30 -25.67
CA PHE A 422 4.08 13.82 -26.96
C PHE A 422 3.00 13.85 -28.05
N LYS A 423 1.76 13.47 -27.73
CA LYS A 423 0.62 13.61 -28.67
C LYS A 423 0.41 15.06 -29.13
N GLN A 424 0.59 16.04 -28.24
CA GLN A 424 0.46 17.46 -28.57
C GLN A 424 1.60 17.96 -29.47
N PHE A 425 2.78 17.38 -29.35
CA PHE A 425 3.88 17.58 -30.31
C PHE A 425 3.72 16.79 -31.61
N GLY A 426 2.59 16.10 -31.81
CA GLY A 426 2.28 15.39 -33.05
C GLY A 426 2.83 13.97 -33.15
N TYR A 427 3.34 13.40 -32.06
CA TYR A 427 3.92 12.06 -32.08
C TYR A 427 2.89 10.95 -32.26
N HIS A 428 3.37 9.84 -32.83
CA HIS A 428 2.77 8.53 -32.68
C HIS A 428 3.37 7.82 -31.46
N ASN A 429 2.54 7.40 -30.52
CA ASN A 429 2.98 6.80 -29.26
C ASN A 429 2.81 5.27 -29.31
N LEU A 430 3.93 4.55 -29.27
CA LEU A 430 4.04 3.10 -29.28
C LEU A 430 4.45 2.59 -27.88
N MET A 431 3.73 1.63 -27.33
CA MET A 431 4.10 0.94 -26.09
C MET A 431 4.28 -0.56 -26.32
N MET A 432 5.37 -1.11 -25.80
CA MET A 432 5.61 -2.54 -25.68
C MET A 432 5.84 -2.88 -24.21
N TRP A 433 5.13 -3.87 -23.69
CA TRP A 433 5.28 -4.32 -22.31
C TRP A 433 5.28 -5.85 -22.23
N PRO A 434 6.15 -6.45 -21.38
CA PRO A 434 6.38 -7.89 -21.37
C PRO A 434 5.30 -8.66 -20.59
N SER A 435 4.48 -7.97 -19.80
CA SER A 435 3.39 -8.57 -19.03
C SER A 435 2.02 -8.09 -19.50
N ASN A 436 0.97 -8.78 -19.07
CA ASN A 436 -0.38 -8.23 -19.17
C ASN A 436 -0.50 -6.93 -18.35
N PHE A 437 -1.12 -5.88 -18.89
CA PHE A 437 -1.32 -4.61 -18.20
C PHE A 437 -2.22 -4.71 -16.97
N SER A 438 -3.03 -5.77 -16.84
CA SER A 438 -3.76 -6.09 -15.60
C SER A 438 -2.86 -6.31 -14.39
N CYS A 439 -1.60 -6.68 -14.62
CA CYS A 439 -0.55 -6.70 -13.62
C CYS A 439 -0.27 -5.28 -13.15
N ASP A 440 -0.19 -5.08 -11.83
CA ASP A 440 -0.05 -3.78 -11.17
C ASP A 440 -1.10 -2.73 -11.49
N LYS A 441 -2.21 -3.08 -12.13
CA LYS A 441 -3.24 -2.10 -12.52
C LYS A 441 -2.79 -1.09 -13.57
N LYS A 442 -1.79 -1.40 -14.40
CA LYS A 442 -1.30 -0.51 -15.49
C LYS A 442 -2.38 -0.23 -16.53
N GLU A 443 -3.37 -1.13 -16.67
CA GLU A 443 -4.51 -0.98 -17.57
C GLU A 443 -5.34 0.28 -17.28
N ASN A 444 -5.32 0.77 -16.04
CA ASN A 444 -5.98 2.01 -15.62
C ASN A 444 -5.46 3.26 -16.35
N TYR A 445 -4.23 3.20 -16.87
CA TYR A 445 -3.53 4.32 -17.47
C TYR A 445 -3.19 4.07 -18.94
N VAL A 446 -2.68 2.88 -19.28
CA VAL A 446 -2.29 2.52 -20.65
C VAL A 446 -3.47 2.63 -21.64
N TYR A 447 -4.67 2.28 -21.19
CA TYR A 447 -5.88 2.35 -22.02
C TYR A 447 -6.70 3.65 -21.84
N ARG A 448 -6.12 4.70 -21.23
CA ARG A 448 -6.79 6.01 -21.15
C ARG A 448 -7.21 6.49 -22.54
N GLY A 449 -8.41 7.06 -22.63
CA GLY A 449 -9.02 7.49 -23.88
C GLY A 449 -9.53 6.38 -24.81
N ARG A 450 -9.31 5.08 -24.52
CA ARG A 450 -9.77 3.97 -25.39
C ARG A 450 -11.11 3.40 -24.98
N LYS A 451 -12.04 3.33 -25.95
CA LYS A 451 -13.46 2.99 -25.67
C LYS A 451 -13.72 1.61 -25.04
N GLN A 452 -12.75 0.71 -25.05
CA GLN A 452 -12.97 -0.71 -24.82
C GLN A 452 -13.08 -1.13 -23.35
N MET A 453 -12.66 -0.32 -22.36
CA MET A 453 -12.48 -0.83 -20.98
C MET A 453 -13.27 -0.16 -19.85
N MET A 454 -13.67 1.11 -19.96
CA MET A 454 -14.21 1.86 -18.79
C MET A 454 -15.63 2.45 -18.95
N GLY A 455 -16.34 2.07 -20.01
CA GLY A 455 -17.72 2.52 -20.27
C GLY A 455 -17.79 3.97 -20.81
N PRO A 456 -18.76 4.31 -21.69
CA PRO A 456 -18.73 5.54 -22.50
C PRO A 456 -18.48 6.85 -21.75
N SER A 457 -19.03 7.01 -20.55
CA SER A 457 -18.95 8.26 -19.76
C SER A 457 -17.60 8.51 -19.07
N PHE A 458 -16.78 7.47 -18.90
CA PHE A 458 -15.41 7.60 -18.37
C PHE A 458 -14.43 8.00 -19.47
N LEU A 459 -14.72 7.60 -20.71
CA LEU A 459 -13.79 7.60 -21.84
C LEU A 459 -13.60 8.96 -22.50
N GLU A 460 -14.65 9.79 -22.51
CA GLU A 460 -14.62 11.12 -23.14
C GLU A 460 -13.77 12.13 -22.36
N LYS A 461 -13.32 11.80 -21.13
CA LYS A 461 -12.64 12.74 -20.23
C LYS A 461 -11.11 12.72 -20.30
N PHE A 462 -10.50 11.69 -20.90
CA PHE A 462 -9.06 11.50 -20.85
C PHE A 462 -8.45 11.43 -22.25
N PRO A 463 -7.29 12.08 -22.49
CA PRO A 463 -6.55 11.93 -23.73
C PRO A 463 -6.07 10.48 -23.91
N LEU A 464 -5.94 10.07 -25.17
CA LEU A 464 -5.30 8.80 -25.54
C LEU A 464 -3.80 8.87 -25.24
N TRP A 465 -3.29 7.96 -24.41
CA TRP A 465 -1.86 7.91 -24.07
C TRP A 465 -1.02 7.25 -25.16
N PHE A 466 -1.43 6.07 -25.62
CA PHE A 466 -0.69 5.28 -26.61
C PHE A 466 -1.59 4.95 -27.80
N ASP A 467 -1.10 5.20 -29.02
CA ASP A 467 -1.79 4.90 -30.28
C ASP A 467 -1.69 3.41 -30.62
N GLU A 468 -0.57 2.80 -30.25
CA GLU A 468 -0.26 1.40 -30.49
C GLU A 468 0.30 0.77 -29.22
N ILE A 469 -0.25 -0.39 -28.85
CA ILE A 469 0.03 -1.06 -27.59
C ILE A 469 0.20 -2.54 -27.89
N HIS A 470 1.35 -3.09 -27.52
CA HIS A 470 1.66 -4.52 -27.67
C HIS A 470 1.99 -5.14 -26.32
N GLN A 471 1.28 -6.21 -26.01
CA GLN A 471 1.41 -6.98 -24.77
C GLN A 471 0.97 -8.42 -25.02
N PHE A 472 1.80 -9.23 -25.66
CA PHE A 472 1.49 -10.64 -25.84
C PHE A 472 2.76 -11.45 -26.11
N TYR A 473 2.62 -12.75 -25.93
CA TYR A 473 3.51 -13.71 -26.53
C TYR A 473 3.06 -13.97 -27.95
N PRO A 474 3.84 -13.59 -28.98
CA PRO A 474 3.48 -13.89 -30.35
C PRO A 474 3.46 -15.40 -30.49
N THR A 475 2.48 -15.96 -31.21
CA THR A 475 2.54 -17.36 -31.66
C THR A 475 3.81 -17.59 -32.48
N LYS A 476 4.22 -18.85 -32.65
CA LYS A 476 5.38 -19.16 -33.50
C LYS A 476 5.22 -18.60 -34.92
N GLU A 477 4.02 -18.68 -35.49
CA GLU A 477 3.74 -18.10 -36.82
C GLU A 477 3.88 -16.57 -36.83
N GLU A 478 3.39 -15.88 -35.80
CA GLU A 478 3.58 -14.43 -35.67
C GLU A 478 5.04 -14.06 -35.47
N ALA A 479 5.79 -14.84 -34.70
CA ALA A 479 7.22 -14.66 -34.51
C ALA A 479 7.99 -14.88 -35.82
N ASP A 480 7.63 -15.90 -36.61
CA ASP A 480 8.20 -16.17 -37.94
C ASP A 480 7.94 -14.99 -38.89
N LYS A 481 6.73 -14.39 -38.84
CA LYS A 481 6.38 -13.17 -39.61
C LYS A 481 7.15 -11.94 -39.15
N MET A 482 7.48 -11.87 -37.86
CA MET A 482 8.32 -10.80 -37.30
C MET A 482 9.82 -11.07 -37.49
N HIS A 483 10.19 -12.20 -38.11
CA HIS A 483 11.57 -12.65 -38.28
C HIS A 483 12.34 -12.78 -36.95
N ILE A 484 11.64 -13.24 -35.90
CA ILE A 484 12.24 -13.46 -34.58
C ILE A 484 13.03 -14.77 -34.62
N GLU A 485 14.33 -14.66 -34.41
CA GLU A 485 15.23 -15.81 -34.38
C GLU A 485 15.07 -16.57 -33.04
N GLU A 486 15.12 -17.90 -33.11
CA GLU A 486 15.13 -18.79 -31.93
C GLU A 486 13.96 -18.57 -30.96
N TYR A 487 12.73 -18.70 -31.48
CA TYR A 487 11.53 -18.67 -30.65
C TYR A 487 11.64 -19.63 -29.45
N PRO A 488 11.37 -19.18 -28.20
CA PRO A 488 11.63 -19.97 -27.00
C PRO A 488 10.83 -21.27 -26.98
N GLU A 489 11.42 -22.32 -26.42
CA GLU A 489 10.75 -23.63 -26.29
C GLU A 489 9.67 -23.60 -25.21
N PHE A 490 9.87 -22.76 -24.18
CA PHE A 490 8.92 -22.57 -23.08
C PHE A 490 8.42 -21.13 -23.00
N GLN A 491 7.11 -20.98 -22.72
CA GLN A 491 6.48 -19.69 -22.45
C GLN A 491 6.15 -19.57 -20.98
N ASN A 492 6.62 -18.50 -20.35
CA ASN A 492 6.28 -18.15 -18.97
C ASN A 492 5.06 -17.22 -18.93
N TYR A 493 4.69 -16.70 -17.76
CA TYR A 493 3.63 -15.70 -17.64
C TYR A 493 4.06 -14.31 -18.15
N TRP A 494 5.37 -13.99 -18.16
CA TRP A 494 5.92 -12.72 -18.64
C TRP A 494 6.95 -12.90 -19.75
N THR A 495 6.76 -12.19 -20.87
CA THR A 495 7.61 -12.29 -22.06
C THR A 495 9.04 -11.88 -21.74
N ASN A 496 9.99 -12.80 -21.91
CA ASN A 496 11.40 -12.51 -21.70
C ASN A 496 11.91 -11.35 -22.56
N ASP A 497 13.03 -10.78 -22.13
CA ASP A 497 13.60 -9.55 -22.70
C ASP A 497 14.10 -9.77 -24.13
N ARG A 498 14.61 -10.96 -24.47
CA ARG A 498 15.08 -11.27 -25.83
C ARG A 498 13.94 -11.32 -26.84
N LEU A 499 12.80 -11.92 -26.50
CA LEU A 499 11.63 -11.96 -27.35
C LEU A 499 10.96 -10.57 -27.42
N SER A 500 10.74 -9.94 -26.28
CA SER A 500 10.05 -8.64 -26.21
C SER A 500 10.85 -7.50 -26.87
N SER A 501 12.18 -7.51 -26.80
CA SER A 501 13.04 -6.53 -27.49
C SER A 501 13.01 -6.67 -29.02
N GLN A 502 12.96 -7.90 -29.54
CA GLN A 502 12.82 -8.15 -30.98
C GLN A 502 11.45 -7.69 -31.49
N MET A 503 10.38 -7.98 -30.73
CA MET A 503 9.05 -7.47 -31.04
C MET A 503 9.01 -5.94 -31.04
N PHE A 504 9.62 -5.29 -30.04
CA PHE A 504 9.70 -3.83 -30.02
C PHE A 504 10.39 -3.28 -31.28
N ASN A 505 11.52 -3.86 -31.67
CA ASN A 505 12.23 -3.47 -32.90
C ASN A 505 11.36 -3.63 -34.14
N TYR A 506 10.64 -4.76 -34.25
CA TYR A 506 9.71 -5.00 -35.36
C TYR A 506 8.63 -3.90 -35.43
N PHE A 507 7.87 -3.70 -34.36
CA PHE A 507 6.77 -2.73 -34.35
C PHE A 507 7.24 -1.29 -34.49
N PHE A 508 8.38 -0.94 -33.89
CA PHE A 508 8.97 0.38 -34.04
C PHE A 508 9.37 0.65 -35.50
N ASN A 509 10.05 -0.30 -36.14
CA ASN A 509 10.45 -0.16 -37.55
C ASN A 509 9.26 -0.15 -38.50
N GLU A 510 8.26 -1.01 -38.29
CA GLU A 510 7.02 -0.99 -39.08
C GLU A 510 6.31 0.35 -38.93
N ARG A 511 6.22 0.88 -37.71
CA ARG A 511 5.61 2.18 -37.49
C ARG A 511 6.35 3.28 -38.23
N LEU A 512 7.68 3.29 -38.20
CA LEU A 512 8.50 4.27 -38.93
C LEU A 512 8.29 4.24 -40.46
N LYS A 513 7.93 3.08 -41.03
CA LYS A 513 7.60 2.96 -42.47
C LYS A 513 6.20 3.48 -42.81
N LEU A 514 5.28 3.42 -41.84
CA LEU A 514 3.85 3.70 -42.05
C LEU A 514 3.44 5.13 -41.69
N THR A 515 4.32 5.92 -41.07
CA THR A 515 3.98 7.28 -40.64
C THR A 515 5.12 8.26 -40.84
N ASP A 516 4.78 9.46 -41.31
CA ASP A 516 5.71 10.60 -41.35
C ASP A 516 5.84 11.31 -39.99
N LYS A 517 5.04 10.90 -39.00
CA LYS A 517 5.08 11.46 -37.64
C LYS A 517 6.30 10.93 -36.88
N PRO A 518 6.90 11.73 -35.99
CA PRO A 518 7.90 11.20 -35.08
C PRO A 518 7.26 10.17 -34.13
N VAL A 519 8.02 9.13 -33.78
CA VAL A 519 7.55 8.02 -32.93
C VAL A 519 8.12 8.17 -31.53
N MET A 520 7.25 8.10 -30.53
CA MET A 520 7.62 7.93 -29.13
C MET A 520 7.46 6.44 -28.79
N GLY A 521 8.57 5.73 -28.65
CA GLY A 521 8.59 4.33 -28.24
C GLY A 521 8.77 4.21 -26.73
N PHE A 522 7.97 3.38 -26.09
CA PHE A 522 8.09 3.04 -24.67
C PHE A 522 8.20 1.53 -24.50
N TYR A 523 9.33 1.06 -24.01
CA TYR A 523 9.61 -0.36 -23.76
C TYR A 523 9.92 -0.58 -22.27
N GLY A 524 9.35 -1.63 -21.70
CA GLY A 524 9.77 -2.18 -20.40
C GLY A 524 10.32 -3.58 -20.55
N ASN A 525 11.25 -3.98 -19.69
CA ASN A 525 11.78 -5.33 -19.60
C ASN A 525 11.24 -6.04 -18.33
N VAL A 526 11.60 -7.31 -18.09
CA VAL A 526 11.11 -8.07 -16.93
C VAL A 526 12.12 -9.08 -16.35
N ASP A 527 13.14 -9.53 -17.09
CA ASP A 527 14.03 -10.61 -16.60
C ASP A 527 14.78 -10.27 -15.30
N THR A 528 14.97 -8.98 -15.02
CA THR A 528 15.55 -8.48 -13.77
C THR A 528 14.58 -8.40 -12.60
N HIS A 529 13.32 -8.82 -12.76
CA HIS A 529 12.35 -8.93 -11.67
C HIS A 529 12.72 -10.06 -10.69
N GLU A 530 12.43 -9.85 -9.40
CA GLU A 530 12.65 -10.87 -8.37
C GLU A 530 11.79 -12.14 -8.61
N ASP A 531 12.27 -13.36 -8.38
CA ASP A 531 13.51 -13.79 -7.68
C ASP A 531 14.72 -14.03 -8.62
N PHE A 532 14.79 -13.38 -9.78
CA PHE A 532 15.91 -13.47 -10.76
C PHE A 532 16.09 -14.88 -11.35
N GLU A 533 14.98 -15.56 -11.61
CA GLU A 533 15.00 -16.89 -12.18
C GLU A 533 15.26 -16.91 -13.70
N GLY A 534 14.95 -15.81 -14.39
CA GLY A 534 14.92 -15.68 -15.85
C GLY A 534 13.60 -16.20 -16.44
N PHE A 535 13.11 -15.59 -17.53
CA PHE A 535 11.85 -15.97 -18.20
C PHE A 535 12.06 -16.59 -19.61
N ASP A 536 13.28 -17.02 -19.92
CA ASP A 536 13.67 -17.62 -21.21
C ASP A 536 14.20 -19.04 -21.02
N ASP A 537 14.57 -19.72 -22.10
CA ASP A 537 15.20 -21.04 -22.04
C ASP A 537 16.52 -20.97 -21.24
N ASP A 538 16.77 -21.91 -20.33
CA ASP A 538 17.97 -21.94 -19.48
C ASP A 538 19.29 -21.80 -20.26
N LYS A 539 19.32 -22.32 -21.49
CA LYS A 539 20.48 -22.25 -22.41
C LYS A 539 20.83 -20.83 -22.88
N GLN A 540 19.91 -19.88 -22.73
CA GLN A 540 20.09 -18.47 -23.11
C GLN A 540 20.76 -17.65 -22.00
N TYR A 541 20.81 -18.18 -20.77
CA TYR A 541 21.48 -17.54 -19.64
C TYR A 541 22.90 -18.09 -19.50
N ASP A 542 23.83 -17.21 -19.10
CA ASP A 542 25.15 -17.67 -18.67
C ASP A 542 24.97 -18.72 -17.56
N PRO A 543 25.75 -19.82 -17.58
CA PRO A 543 25.67 -20.84 -16.55
C PRO A 543 25.82 -20.20 -15.17
N PHE A 544 24.80 -20.37 -14.34
CA PHE A 544 24.80 -19.89 -12.97
C PHE A 544 25.92 -20.57 -12.20
N THR A 545 27.03 -19.85 -12.03
CA THR A 545 28.21 -20.33 -11.32
C THR A 545 28.25 -19.65 -9.97
N VAL A 546 27.66 -20.32 -8.97
CA VAL A 546 27.89 -19.93 -7.58
C VAL A 546 29.37 -20.17 -7.30
N GLY A 547 30.08 -19.15 -6.83
CA GLY A 547 31.51 -19.27 -6.52
C GLY A 547 31.84 -20.50 -5.65
N ILE A 548 33.08 -21.01 -5.74
CA ILE A 548 33.52 -22.26 -5.09
C ILE A 548 33.04 -22.32 -3.62
N GLY A 549 32.23 -23.32 -3.28
CA GLY A 549 31.67 -23.53 -1.94
C GLY A 549 30.31 -22.88 -1.65
N ARG A 550 29.67 -22.26 -2.64
CA ARG A 550 28.31 -21.69 -2.55
C ARG A 550 27.35 -22.63 -3.30
N THR A 551 26.23 -23.04 -2.70
CA THR A 551 25.50 -24.23 -3.23
C THR A 551 24.04 -24.01 -3.60
N LYS A 552 23.42 -22.88 -3.25
CA LYS A 552 21.98 -22.67 -3.51
C LYS A 552 21.66 -21.25 -3.98
N ARG A 553 20.74 -21.12 -4.95
CA ARG A 553 20.20 -19.84 -5.44
C ARG A 553 19.54 -19.04 -4.32
N GLN A 554 18.96 -19.73 -3.33
CA GLN A 554 18.32 -19.11 -2.16
C GLN A 554 19.33 -18.65 -1.09
N ASP A 555 20.61 -18.99 -1.20
CA ASP A 555 21.63 -18.38 -0.34
C ASP A 555 21.84 -16.93 -0.79
N VAL A 556 22.18 -16.05 0.14
CA VAL A 556 22.36 -14.60 -0.12
C VAL A 556 23.24 -14.36 -1.34
N TYR A 557 24.36 -15.08 -1.46
CA TYR A 557 25.26 -14.98 -2.61
C TYR A 557 24.66 -15.51 -3.92
N GLY A 558 23.83 -16.56 -3.84
CA GLY A 558 23.15 -17.09 -5.00
C GLY A 558 22.18 -16.09 -5.62
N VAL A 559 21.50 -15.28 -4.80
CA VAL A 559 20.62 -14.20 -5.27
C VAL A 559 21.40 -13.11 -6.03
N HIS A 560 22.59 -12.71 -5.56
CA HIS A 560 23.44 -11.74 -6.26
C HIS A 560 23.95 -12.25 -7.60
N ASP A 561 24.41 -13.49 -7.63
CA ASP A 561 24.93 -14.11 -8.85
C ASP A 561 23.78 -14.30 -9.87
N ALA A 562 22.56 -14.59 -9.38
CA ALA A 562 21.37 -14.76 -10.21
C ALA A 562 20.95 -13.41 -10.81
N TYR A 563 20.86 -12.36 -10.00
CA TYR A 563 20.62 -11.01 -10.49
C TYR A 563 21.68 -10.57 -11.49
N SER A 564 22.96 -10.83 -11.22
CA SER A 564 24.04 -10.46 -12.15
C SER A 564 23.91 -11.16 -13.51
N THR A 565 23.40 -12.40 -13.50
CA THR A 565 23.16 -13.19 -14.72
C THR A 565 22.02 -12.60 -15.54
N VAL A 566 20.85 -12.37 -14.93
CA VAL A 566 19.71 -11.77 -15.64
C VAL A 566 19.97 -10.31 -16.03
N LEU A 567 20.78 -9.58 -15.25
CA LEU A 567 21.18 -8.21 -15.59
C LEU A 567 21.98 -8.14 -16.89
N LYS A 568 22.97 -9.03 -17.07
CA LYS A 568 23.73 -9.15 -18.34
C LYS A 568 22.82 -9.51 -19.50
N TYR A 569 21.86 -10.38 -19.24
CA TYR A 569 20.88 -10.81 -20.23
C TYR A 569 20.00 -9.64 -20.71
N SER A 570 19.43 -8.88 -19.78
CA SER A 570 18.67 -7.67 -20.07
C SER A 570 19.53 -6.62 -20.79
N ASP A 571 20.79 -6.40 -20.38
CA ASP A 571 21.73 -5.49 -21.07
C ASP A 571 21.89 -5.84 -22.56
N ALA A 572 22.02 -7.13 -22.88
CA ALA A 572 22.08 -7.59 -24.26
C ALA A 572 20.78 -7.33 -25.04
N ALA A 573 19.61 -7.49 -24.41
CA ALA A 573 18.31 -7.17 -25.01
C ALA A 573 18.16 -5.66 -25.29
N PHE A 574 18.52 -4.79 -24.34
CA PHE A 574 18.58 -3.34 -24.58
C PHE A 574 19.57 -3.01 -25.71
N GLY A 575 20.73 -3.68 -25.75
CA GLY A 575 21.71 -3.57 -26.83
C GLY A 575 21.14 -3.85 -28.22
N ARG A 576 20.25 -4.85 -28.36
CA ARG A 576 19.56 -5.14 -29.64
C ARG A 576 18.66 -3.98 -30.06
N ILE A 577 17.95 -3.36 -29.13
CA ILE A 577 17.10 -2.20 -29.42
C ILE A 577 17.96 -1.00 -29.85
N ILE A 578 19.01 -0.71 -29.09
CA ILE A 578 19.93 0.40 -29.39
C ILE A 578 20.57 0.23 -30.77
N ASN A 579 21.05 -0.96 -31.10
CA ASN A 579 21.66 -1.24 -32.40
C ASN A 579 20.66 -1.06 -33.55
N ASN A 580 19.43 -1.54 -33.38
CA ASN A 580 18.37 -1.33 -34.37
C ASN A 580 18.09 0.17 -34.59
N ILE A 581 18.02 0.96 -33.51
CA ILE A 581 17.82 2.41 -33.59
C ILE A 581 18.99 3.09 -34.32
N LYS A 582 20.24 2.77 -33.95
CA LYS A 582 21.44 3.34 -34.63
C LYS A 582 21.43 3.08 -36.14
N GLN A 583 20.97 1.90 -36.55
CA GLN A 583 20.96 1.49 -37.97
C GLN A 583 19.77 2.06 -38.74
N ASN A 584 18.56 1.98 -38.18
CA ASN A 584 17.31 2.20 -38.91
C ASN A 584 16.64 3.54 -38.59
N ALA A 585 16.98 4.16 -37.45
CA ALA A 585 16.37 5.40 -36.98
C ALA A 585 17.36 6.28 -36.19
N PRO A 586 18.49 6.70 -36.78
CA PRO A 586 19.53 7.43 -36.04
C PRO A 586 19.04 8.78 -35.48
N GLU A 587 18.04 9.39 -36.11
CA GLU A 587 17.34 10.59 -35.61
C GLU A 587 16.43 10.29 -34.41
N THR A 588 17.00 9.71 -33.35
CA THR A 588 16.30 9.26 -32.15
C THR A 588 17.06 9.64 -30.89
N ILE A 589 16.35 10.23 -29.93
CA ILE A 589 16.82 10.39 -28.54
C ILE A 589 16.49 9.09 -27.79
N VAL A 590 17.51 8.44 -27.20
CA VAL A 590 17.33 7.24 -26.39
C VAL A 590 17.52 7.58 -24.93
N VAL A 591 16.58 7.16 -24.09
CA VAL A 591 16.62 7.31 -22.63
C VAL A 591 16.49 5.94 -22.00
N ILE A 592 17.54 5.48 -21.33
CA ILE A 592 17.49 4.29 -20.47
C ILE A 592 17.39 4.74 -19.03
N VAL A 593 16.47 4.18 -18.26
CA VAL A 593 16.32 4.46 -16.84
C VAL A 593 15.71 3.26 -16.14
N GLY A 594 16.07 2.99 -14.88
CA GLY A 594 15.36 1.98 -14.10
C GLY A 594 14.04 2.49 -13.53
N ASP A 595 13.07 1.61 -13.37
CA ASP A 595 11.81 1.92 -12.69
C ASP A 595 12.02 2.09 -11.17
N HIS A 596 12.92 1.31 -10.59
CA HIS A 596 13.52 1.44 -9.26
C HIS A 596 14.75 0.51 -9.16
N ALA A 597 15.48 0.55 -8.04
CA ALA A 597 16.51 -0.44 -7.79
C ALA A 597 15.95 -1.71 -7.14
N SER A 598 16.66 -2.82 -7.34
CA SER A 598 16.29 -4.11 -6.75
C SER A 598 16.22 -4.04 -5.22
N ARG A 599 15.21 -4.71 -4.65
CA ARG A 599 14.99 -4.79 -3.20
C ARG A 599 15.84 -5.86 -2.54
N GLN A 600 16.27 -6.86 -3.31
CA GLN A 600 17.03 -8.02 -2.81
C GLN A 600 18.53 -7.93 -3.07
N VAL A 601 19.00 -6.99 -3.91
CA VAL A 601 20.42 -6.84 -4.22
C VAL A 601 20.86 -5.39 -4.37
N PRO A 602 22.10 -5.04 -3.98
CA PRO A 602 23.07 -5.93 -3.35
C PRO A 602 22.88 -6.03 -1.82
N LEU A 603 22.57 -7.23 -1.32
CA LEU A 603 22.70 -7.58 0.10
C LEU A 603 24.12 -8.06 0.40
N TYR A 604 25.09 -7.15 0.51
CA TYR A 604 26.35 -7.53 1.17
C TYR A 604 26.03 -7.71 2.65
N LEU A 605 26.12 -8.94 3.17
CA LEU A 605 25.81 -9.27 4.57
C LEU A 605 27.06 -9.56 5.42
N HIS A 606 28.25 -9.16 4.96
CA HIS A 606 29.48 -9.40 5.70
C HIS A 606 30.36 -8.16 5.72
N GLU A 607 30.79 -7.80 6.93
CA GLU A 607 31.76 -6.73 7.17
C GLU A 607 33.05 -7.08 6.43
N HIS A 608 33.71 -6.09 5.83
CA HIS A 608 34.98 -6.24 5.13
C HIS A 608 34.96 -7.05 3.83
N LYS A 609 33.81 -7.20 3.17
CA LYS A 609 33.81 -7.69 1.78
C LYS A 609 34.15 -6.56 0.80
N LYS A 610 35.19 -6.82 0.03
CA LYS A 610 35.52 -6.04 -1.17
C LYS A 610 34.33 -6.10 -2.12
N ILE A 611 33.99 -4.97 -2.73
CA ILE A 611 32.89 -4.86 -3.69
C ILE A 611 33.15 -5.79 -4.87
N ASN A 612 34.42 -5.93 -5.27
CA ASN A 612 34.89 -6.84 -6.30
C ASN A 612 36.17 -7.55 -5.83
N GLU A 613 36.42 -8.78 -6.29
CA GLU A 613 37.56 -9.61 -5.84
C GLU A 613 38.93 -8.95 -6.06
N GLY A 614 39.05 -8.07 -7.06
CA GLY A 614 40.26 -7.28 -7.34
C GLY A 614 40.24 -5.83 -6.82
N SER A 615 39.19 -5.40 -6.13
CA SER A 615 39.04 -4.00 -5.67
C SER A 615 39.56 -3.82 -4.24
N GLU A 616 40.09 -2.65 -3.92
CA GLU A 616 40.38 -2.24 -2.53
C GLU A 616 39.19 -1.48 -1.90
N ILE A 617 38.05 -1.42 -2.60
CA ILE A 617 36.86 -0.72 -2.16
C ILE A 617 35.93 -1.72 -1.46
N TYR A 618 35.44 -1.32 -0.28
CA TYR A 618 34.56 -2.14 0.55
C TYR A 618 33.13 -1.59 0.55
N TYR A 619 32.15 -2.48 0.64
CA TYR A 619 30.76 -2.06 0.80
C TYR A 619 30.48 -1.60 2.23
N ASP A 620 29.68 -0.54 2.39
CA ASP A 620 29.23 -0.07 3.70
C ASP A 620 27.95 -0.79 4.14
N LEU A 621 28.08 -1.75 5.06
CA LEU A 621 26.94 -2.51 5.59
C LEU A 621 25.85 -1.65 6.22
N ASN A 622 26.19 -0.48 6.74
CA ASN A 622 25.21 0.42 7.34
C ASN A 622 24.13 0.88 6.34
N CYS A 623 24.39 0.76 5.04
CA CYS A 623 23.38 0.99 4.01
C CYS A 623 22.23 -0.01 4.07
N ASN A 624 22.49 -1.26 4.47
CA ASN A 624 21.50 -2.34 4.52
C ASN A 624 20.95 -2.54 5.95
N ASP A 625 21.79 -2.42 6.97
CA ASP A 625 21.45 -2.80 8.35
C ASP A 625 20.61 -1.76 9.10
N ARG A 626 20.51 -0.52 8.60
CA ARG A 626 19.69 0.52 9.24
C ARG A 626 18.24 0.34 8.82
N VAL A 627 17.30 0.56 9.74
CA VAL A 627 15.82 0.49 9.55
C VAL A 627 15.31 1.06 8.21
N PRO A 628 15.93 2.10 7.62
CA PRO A 628 15.52 2.56 6.30
C PRO A 628 16.09 1.72 5.12
N GLY A 629 17.23 1.03 5.25
CA GLY A 629 18.10 0.50 4.18
C GLY A 629 17.57 -0.58 3.23
N ALA A 630 16.82 -1.57 3.71
CA ALA A 630 16.41 -2.72 2.87
C ALA A 630 15.28 -2.40 1.86
N ASP A 631 14.49 -1.34 2.09
CA ASP A 631 13.34 -0.94 1.25
C ASP A 631 13.53 0.50 0.73
N GLN A 632 14.78 0.86 0.38
CA GLN A 632 15.20 2.24 0.11
C GLN A 632 16.06 2.46 -1.12
N GLN A 633 16.27 1.45 -1.96
CA GLN A 633 16.97 1.68 -3.21
C GLN A 633 16.02 2.36 -4.21
N PHE A 634 15.73 3.64 -3.98
CA PHE A 634 15.17 4.53 -4.99
C PHE A 634 16.21 4.83 -6.06
N THR A 635 17.50 4.79 -5.70
CA THR A 635 18.62 5.03 -6.59
C THR A 635 18.59 4.06 -7.76
N THR A 636 18.35 4.59 -8.94
CA THR A 636 18.62 3.93 -10.21
C THR A 636 19.71 4.73 -10.92
N SER A 637 19.86 4.60 -12.23
CA SER A 637 20.62 5.55 -13.02
C SER A 637 19.95 5.76 -14.36
N ALA A 638 20.38 6.77 -15.11
CA ALA A 638 19.91 6.97 -16.46
C ALA A 638 21.05 7.27 -17.43
N VAL A 639 20.85 6.83 -18.67
CA VAL A 639 21.70 7.18 -19.80
C VAL A 639 20.83 7.85 -20.84
N MET A 640 21.28 9.02 -21.31
CA MET A 640 20.63 9.72 -22.41
C MET A 640 21.63 9.88 -23.56
N SER A 641 21.23 9.48 -24.76
CA SER A 641 22.08 9.56 -25.96
C SER A 641 21.25 10.02 -27.15
N TYR A 642 21.92 10.64 -28.12
CA TYR A 642 21.34 11.04 -29.39
C TYR A 642 22.30 10.69 -30.52
N PHE A 643 21.82 9.94 -31.52
CA PHE A 643 22.65 9.44 -32.62
C PHE A 643 22.46 10.21 -33.94
N GLY A 644 21.57 11.19 -33.93
CA GLY A 644 21.17 11.90 -35.14
C GLY A 644 22.07 13.09 -35.46
N THR A 645 21.67 13.81 -36.50
CA THR A 645 22.44 14.91 -37.09
C THR A 645 21.90 16.29 -36.76
N ASN A 646 20.73 16.41 -36.11
CA ASN A 646 20.15 17.69 -35.73
C ASN A 646 21.10 18.46 -34.79
N GLU A 647 21.60 19.60 -35.26
CA GLU A 647 22.62 20.40 -34.58
C GLU A 647 22.13 20.93 -33.23
N PHE A 648 20.89 21.44 -33.17
CA PHE A 648 20.29 21.93 -31.92
C PHE A 648 20.29 20.86 -30.82
N ILE A 649 19.95 19.61 -31.17
CA ILE A 649 19.96 18.50 -30.20
C ILE A 649 21.40 18.11 -29.85
N ARG A 650 22.31 18.01 -30.83
CA ARG A 650 23.73 17.69 -30.59
C ARG A 650 24.39 18.71 -29.65
N GLU A 651 24.05 19.99 -29.79
CA GLU A 651 24.53 21.04 -28.91
C GLU A 651 24.11 20.84 -27.44
N LYS A 652 22.98 20.18 -27.15
CA LYS A 652 22.59 19.84 -25.76
C LYS A 652 23.52 18.83 -25.11
N PHE A 653 24.22 18.03 -25.90
CA PHE A 653 25.21 17.06 -25.44
C PHE A 653 26.65 17.60 -25.55
N ALA A 654 26.85 18.78 -26.14
CA ALA A 654 28.18 19.34 -26.33
C ALA A 654 28.93 19.43 -25.00
N ASN A 655 30.20 19.01 -25.01
CA ASN A 655 31.13 18.96 -23.87
C ASN A 655 30.72 18.02 -22.71
N ILE A 656 29.64 17.24 -22.85
CA ILE A 656 29.19 16.27 -21.84
C ILE A 656 29.03 14.84 -22.37
N VAL A 657 29.27 14.60 -23.66
CA VAL A 657 29.39 13.24 -24.24
C VAL A 657 30.51 12.47 -23.54
N ASN A 658 30.26 11.19 -23.25
CA ASN A 658 31.14 10.30 -22.49
C ASN A 658 31.53 10.90 -21.13
N LYS A 659 30.57 11.49 -20.43
CA LYS A 659 30.73 11.97 -19.06
C LYS A 659 29.62 11.46 -18.17
N THR A 660 29.92 11.40 -16.87
CA THR A 660 28.97 10.99 -15.83
C THR A 660 28.81 12.10 -14.81
N THR A 661 27.58 12.47 -14.50
CA THR A 661 27.26 13.37 -13.38
C THR A 661 26.59 12.60 -12.23
N PHE A 662 26.75 13.14 -11.03
CA PHE A 662 26.33 12.46 -9.79
C PHE A 662 25.29 13.24 -8.98
N GLU A 663 24.77 14.33 -9.53
CA GLU A 663 23.80 15.19 -8.88
C GLU A 663 22.49 14.43 -8.58
N PRO A 664 21.89 14.60 -7.39
CA PRO A 664 20.60 14.01 -7.09
C PRO A 664 19.54 14.47 -8.09
N ALA A 665 18.94 13.51 -8.77
CA ALA A 665 17.87 13.70 -9.75
C ALA A 665 16.76 12.67 -9.50
N ASP A 666 15.63 12.81 -10.18
CA ASP A 666 14.54 11.84 -10.18
C ASP A 666 13.95 11.61 -11.58
N HIS A 667 12.93 10.75 -11.68
CA HIS A 667 12.25 10.46 -12.93
C HIS A 667 11.62 11.70 -13.59
N GLN A 668 11.19 12.71 -12.82
CA GLN A 668 10.58 13.91 -13.38
C GLN A 668 11.62 14.75 -14.13
N ASP A 669 12.85 14.79 -13.63
CA ASP A 669 13.96 15.52 -14.26
C ASP A 669 14.29 14.99 -15.65
N LEU A 670 14.28 13.68 -15.83
CA LEU A 670 14.52 13.05 -17.14
C LEU A 670 13.45 13.42 -18.15
N VAL A 671 12.19 13.31 -17.76
CA VAL A 671 11.06 13.63 -18.62
C VAL A 671 11.05 15.11 -18.97
N GLU A 672 11.29 15.98 -17.98
CA GLU A 672 11.39 17.43 -18.18
C GLU A 672 12.52 17.79 -19.16
N THR A 673 13.68 17.14 -19.03
CA THR A 673 14.82 17.32 -19.94
C THR A 673 14.42 16.97 -21.38
N VAL A 674 13.79 15.81 -21.61
CA VAL A 674 13.35 15.38 -22.94
C VAL A 674 12.31 16.33 -23.53
N LEU A 675 11.29 16.70 -22.75
CA LEU A 675 10.25 17.62 -23.21
C LEU A 675 10.81 19.00 -23.57
N LYS A 676 11.82 19.48 -22.85
CA LYS A 676 12.52 20.73 -23.16
C LYS A 676 13.32 20.65 -24.47
N ILE A 677 13.97 19.51 -24.75
CA ILE A 677 14.66 19.29 -26.04
C ILE A 677 13.64 19.35 -27.19
N ILE A 678 12.51 18.63 -27.06
CA ILE A 678 11.45 18.59 -28.09
C ILE A 678 10.83 19.97 -28.30
N ALA A 679 10.52 20.69 -27.21
CA ALA A 679 9.96 22.03 -27.30
C ALA A 679 10.92 22.99 -28.02
N GLY A 680 12.22 22.92 -27.69
CA GLY A 680 13.24 23.72 -28.34
C GLY A 680 13.45 23.36 -29.81
N ALA A 681 13.49 22.06 -30.15
CA ALA A 681 13.64 21.59 -31.52
C ALA A 681 12.43 21.90 -32.40
N SER A 682 11.23 22.02 -31.82
CA SER A 682 10.05 22.48 -32.56
C SER A 682 9.87 24.00 -32.55
N ASN A 683 10.74 24.77 -31.88
CA ASN A 683 10.55 26.20 -31.62
C ASN A 683 9.15 26.50 -31.00
N THR A 684 8.69 25.63 -30.10
CA THR A 684 7.44 25.78 -29.36
C THR A 684 7.69 26.26 -27.95
N LEU A 685 6.70 26.94 -27.38
CA LEU A 685 6.69 27.21 -25.95
C LEU A 685 6.43 25.92 -25.17
N LYS A 686 7.15 25.78 -24.05
CA LYS A 686 6.87 24.76 -23.05
C LYS A 686 5.44 24.94 -22.51
N LEU A 687 4.69 23.86 -22.45
CA LEU A 687 3.35 23.84 -21.88
C LEU A 687 3.39 23.88 -20.35
N PRO A 688 2.32 24.35 -19.68
CA PRO A 688 2.22 24.27 -18.23
C PRO A 688 2.51 22.87 -17.69
N SER A 689 3.14 22.79 -16.53
CA SER A 689 3.59 21.53 -15.94
C SER A 689 3.44 21.54 -14.42
N ALA A 690 3.00 20.43 -13.85
CA ALA A 690 3.08 20.14 -12.42
C ALA A 690 4.38 19.41 -12.03
N ARG A 691 5.16 18.93 -13.01
CA ARG A 691 6.47 18.34 -12.77
C ARG A 691 7.43 19.38 -12.23
N LEU A 692 8.00 19.12 -11.06
CA LEU A 692 9.01 20.00 -10.45
C LEU A 692 10.43 19.54 -10.82
N GLY A 693 10.59 19.21 -12.11
CA GLY A 693 11.83 18.75 -12.73
C GLY A 693 12.77 19.89 -13.12
N VAL A 694 14.05 19.58 -13.32
CA VAL A 694 15.06 20.46 -13.90
C VAL A 694 15.63 19.85 -15.18
N ASP A 695 16.22 20.69 -16.02
CA ASP A 695 16.95 20.27 -17.22
C ASP A 695 18.30 19.67 -16.84
N LEU A 696 18.40 18.34 -16.91
CA LEU A 696 19.58 17.59 -16.52
C LEU A 696 20.75 17.79 -17.47
N LEU A 697 20.53 17.88 -18.77
CA LEU A 697 21.61 18.18 -19.73
C LEU A 697 22.14 19.59 -19.50
N GLY A 698 21.25 20.57 -19.31
CA GLY A 698 21.65 21.94 -18.97
C GLY A 698 22.44 22.01 -17.66
N ASN A 699 22.04 21.25 -16.63
CA ASN A 699 22.81 21.14 -15.40
C ASN A 699 24.17 20.45 -15.60
N ALA A 700 24.23 19.37 -16.39
CA ALA A 700 25.48 18.68 -16.70
C ALA A 700 26.46 19.59 -17.45
N GLN A 701 25.97 20.40 -18.40
CA GLN A 701 26.79 21.39 -19.10
C GLN A 701 27.33 22.47 -18.16
N LYS A 702 26.48 22.99 -17.26
CA LYS A 702 26.92 23.92 -16.21
C LYS A 702 28.03 23.32 -15.35
N ILE A 703 27.87 22.09 -14.88
CA ILE A 703 28.90 21.39 -14.10
C ILE A 703 30.19 21.23 -14.89
N ALA A 704 30.10 20.81 -16.16
CA ALA A 704 31.26 20.66 -17.04
C ALA A 704 32.00 22.00 -17.28
N ASN A 705 31.28 23.12 -17.18
CA ASN A 705 31.81 24.48 -17.30
C ASN A 705 32.17 25.12 -15.94
N ASN A 706 32.14 24.37 -14.84
CA ASN A 706 32.35 24.86 -13.46
C ASN A 706 31.34 25.94 -13.00
N GLU A 707 30.13 25.92 -13.56
CA GLU A 707 29.01 26.75 -13.14
C GLU A 707 28.11 26.01 -12.13
N LYS A 708 27.42 26.75 -11.26
CA LYS A 708 26.51 26.18 -10.27
C LYS A 708 25.25 25.59 -10.96
N PRO A 709 24.96 24.28 -10.84
CA PRO A 709 23.73 23.71 -11.36
C PRO A 709 22.50 24.19 -10.57
N LEU A 710 21.33 24.15 -11.20
CA LEU A 710 20.07 24.41 -10.50
C LEU A 710 19.70 23.16 -9.69
N ARG A 711 19.70 23.28 -8.36
CA ARG A 711 19.25 22.24 -7.44
C ARG A 711 17.89 22.61 -6.87
N VAL A 712 16.92 21.72 -7.03
CA VAL A 712 15.59 21.88 -6.44
C VAL A 712 15.27 20.69 -5.54
N PRO A 713 14.40 20.88 -4.53
CA PRO A 713 13.98 19.78 -3.66
C PRO A 713 13.38 18.63 -4.46
N LYS A 714 13.72 17.40 -4.07
CA LYS A 714 13.19 16.16 -4.64
C LYS A 714 12.73 15.24 -3.54
N ILE A 715 11.69 14.44 -3.82
CA ILE A 715 11.23 13.45 -2.86
C ILE A 715 10.78 12.17 -3.56
N SER A 716 11.27 11.06 -3.03
CA SER A 716 10.85 9.71 -3.37
C SER A 716 10.28 9.07 -2.11
N THR A 717 9.28 8.21 -2.26
CA THR A 717 8.69 7.53 -1.09
C THR A 717 8.36 6.07 -1.38
N SER A 718 8.50 5.26 -0.34
CA SER A 718 7.84 3.98 -0.17
C SER A 718 6.76 4.11 0.90
N HIS A 719 6.13 3.02 1.29
CA HIS A 719 5.11 3.03 2.34
C HIS A 719 5.63 3.33 3.75
N LEU A 720 6.93 3.14 3.97
CA LEU A 720 7.58 3.29 5.28
C LEU A 720 8.71 4.33 5.28
N ASN A 721 9.30 4.56 4.12
CA ASN A 721 10.51 5.35 3.95
C ASN A 721 10.29 6.50 2.96
N MET A 722 11.05 7.56 3.15
CA MET A 722 11.18 8.63 2.17
C MET A 722 12.65 8.97 1.97
N GLU A 723 12.96 9.39 0.75
CA GLU A 723 14.24 9.95 0.41
C GLU A 723 14.03 11.37 -0.11
N TYR A 724 14.79 12.31 0.43
CA TYR A 724 14.67 13.73 0.15
C TYR A 724 16.04 14.28 -0.23
N SER A 725 16.09 15.14 -1.24
CA SER A 725 17.32 15.88 -1.54
C SER A 725 17.04 17.34 -1.80
N ASP A 726 17.99 18.19 -1.46
CA ASP A 726 18.02 19.62 -1.80
C ASP A 726 19.48 20.13 -1.84
N GLU A 727 19.68 21.45 -1.79
CA GLU A 727 21.03 22.04 -1.76
C GLU A 727 21.89 21.60 -0.56
N ARG A 728 21.28 21.13 0.53
CA ARG A 728 21.96 20.70 1.76
C ARG A 728 22.44 19.25 1.69
N GLY A 729 21.94 18.46 0.73
CA GLY A 729 22.38 17.09 0.47
C GLY A 729 21.24 16.11 0.18
N LEU A 730 21.57 14.83 0.24
CA LEU A 730 20.64 13.71 0.08
C LEU A 730 20.38 13.03 1.43
N PHE A 731 19.11 12.79 1.76
CA PHE A 731 18.68 12.32 3.07
C PHE A 731 17.70 11.17 2.96
N ARG A 732 17.96 10.08 3.68
CA ARG A 732 17.12 8.88 3.76
C ARG A 732 16.51 8.76 5.14
N MET A 733 15.19 8.61 5.22
CA MET A 733 14.50 8.65 6.52
C MET A 733 13.22 7.84 6.54
N SER A 734 12.73 7.53 7.74
CA SER A 734 11.41 6.91 7.93
C SER A 734 10.32 7.98 7.88
N LEU A 735 9.15 7.63 7.36
CA LEU A 735 7.94 8.45 7.43
C LEU A 735 7.44 8.65 8.89
N HIS A 736 7.87 7.76 9.79
CA HIS A 736 7.41 7.69 11.18
C HIS A 736 8.31 8.44 12.16
N GLY A 737 9.43 8.98 11.69
CA GLY A 737 10.31 9.81 12.51
C GLY A 737 11.70 9.94 11.91
N LYS A 738 12.45 10.92 12.41
CA LYS A 738 13.86 11.11 12.02
C LYS A 738 14.83 10.14 12.68
N LYS A 739 14.38 9.39 13.71
CA LYS A 739 15.21 8.36 14.37
C LYS A 739 15.57 7.29 13.33
N ALA A 740 16.84 6.94 13.24
CA ALA A 740 17.43 6.05 12.22
C ALA A 740 17.54 6.64 10.80
N GLY A 741 17.14 7.89 10.57
CA GLY A 741 17.43 8.57 9.31
C GLY A 741 18.91 8.96 9.19
N TYR A 742 19.38 9.15 7.96
CA TYR A 742 20.74 9.58 7.70
C TYR A 742 20.91 10.46 6.45
N GLN A 743 22.01 11.20 6.41
CA GLN A 743 22.49 11.91 5.22
C GLN A 743 23.47 11.05 4.43
N VAL A 744 23.35 11.07 3.10
CA VAL A 744 24.33 10.50 2.16
C VAL A 744 25.34 11.58 1.83
N VAL A 745 26.61 11.38 2.20
CA VAL A 745 27.65 12.43 2.14
C VAL A 745 28.45 12.43 0.84
N LYS A 746 28.81 11.25 0.30
CA LYS A 746 29.46 11.17 -1.00
C LYS A 746 28.41 11.04 -2.12
N PRO A 747 28.58 11.74 -3.26
CA PRO A 747 27.67 11.58 -4.38
C PRO A 747 27.67 10.15 -4.92
N LEU A 748 26.57 9.79 -5.55
CA LEU A 748 26.18 8.42 -5.94
C LEU A 748 27.26 7.74 -6.81
N PRO A 749 27.41 6.40 -6.80
CA PRO A 749 26.55 5.44 -6.13
C PRO A 749 26.86 5.38 -4.63
N SER A 750 25.80 5.23 -3.81
CA SER A 750 25.93 5.15 -2.35
C SER A 750 26.54 3.82 -1.90
N CYS A 751 26.78 3.67 -0.60
CA CYS A 751 27.17 2.39 0.05
C CYS A 751 28.63 1.94 -0.13
N ILE A 752 29.55 2.91 -0.17
CA ILE A 752 31.00 2.69 -0.15
C ILE A 752 31.56 2.98 1.26
N ALA A 753 32.25 2.00 1.86
CA ALA A 753 32.83 2.11 3.20
C ALA A 753 33.93 3.18 3.25
N GLY A 754 34.00 3.91 4.37
CA GLY A 754 34.96 5.02 4.58
C GLY A 754 34.68 6.28 3.75
N LYS A 755 33.79 6.20 2.75
CA LYS A 755 33.38 7.31 1.88
C LYS A 755 32.00 7.85 2.22
N ASN A 756 31.12 7.03 2.79
CA ASN A 756 29.90 7.50 3.42
C ASN A 756 30.17 7.85 4.89
N SER A 757 30.20 9.14 5.25
CA SER A 757 29.98 9.52 6.65
C SER A 757 28.48 9.59 6.89
N ILE A 758 27.89 8.49 7.36
CA ILE A 758 26.46 8.44 7.65
C ILE A 758 26.20 9.26 8.92
N ASN A 759 25.92 10.56 8.76
CA ASN A 759 25.49 11.39 9.88
C ASN A 759 24.11 10.92 10.35
N THR A 760 24.03 10.44 11.59
CA THR A 760 22.84 9.82 12.19
C THR A 760 21.77 10.82 12.62
N ASP A 761 22.08 12.12 12.65
CA ASP A 761 21.13 13.15 13.05
C ASP A 761 20.70 14.01 11.86
N ILE A 762 19.59 13.62 11.23
CA ILE A 762 18.92 14.47 10.25
C ILE A 762 18.45 15.77 10.92
N PRO A 763 18.80 16.95 10.37
CA PRO A 763 18.29 18.21 10.86
C PRO A 763 16.75 18.21 10.92
N THR A 764 16.19 18.67 12.04
CA THR A 764 14.73 18.67 12.24
C THR A 764 13.98 19.42 11.12
N GLN A 765 14.59 20.47 10.56
CA GLN A 765 13.98 21.23 9.48
C GLN A 765 13.89 20.42 8.17
N ILE A 766 14.95 19.68 7.79
CA ILE A 766 14.95 18.78 6.62
C ILE A 766 13.77 17.79 6.69
N TYR A 767 13.62 17.12 7.84
CA TYR A 767 12.52 16.17 8.03
C TYR A 767 11.14 16.83 7.94
N LYS A 768 11.00 18.06 8.47
CA LYS A 768 9.75 18.83 8.37
C LYS A 768 9.44 19.25 6.93
N ASP A 769 10.46 19.71 6.20
CA ASP A 769 10.33 20.15 4.80
C ASP A 769 9.90 18.95 3.93
N ALA A 770 10.63 17.83 4.02
CA ALA A 770 10.32 16.59 3.31
C ALA A 770 8.90 16.09 3.63
N LYS A 771 8.54 16.02 4.91
CA LYS A 771 7.22 15.54 5.34
C LYS A 771 6.09 16.44 4.84
N LYS A 772 6.24 17.77 4.92
CA LYS A 772 5.22 18.72 4.43
C LYS A 772 5.05 18.62 2.92
N MET A 773 6.16 18.53 2.18
CA MET A 773 6.16 18.35 0.73
C MET A 773 5.41 17.07 0.34
N LEU A 774 5.73 15.94 0.98
CA LEU A 774 5.06 14.66 0.74
C LEU A 774 3.57 14.70 1.06
N GLN A 775 3.20 15.30 2.19
CA GLN A 775 1.81 15.47 2.60
C GLN A 775 1.01 16.32 1.62
N LEU A 776 1.60 17.42 1.14
CA LEU A 776 0.97 18.26 0.12
C LEU A 776 0.81 17.49 -1.19
N MET A 777 1.86 16.85 -1.70
CA MET A 777 1.80 16.08 -2.96
C MET A 777 0.76 14.95 -2.89
N THR A 778 0.71 14.22 -1.77
CA THR A 778 -0.31 13.19 -1.54
C THR A 778 -1.72 13.79 -1.50
N PHE A 779 -1.91 14.91 -0.80
CA PHE A 779 -3.19 15.61 -0.78
C PHE A 779 -3.64 16.04 -2.19
N LEU A 780 -2.71 16.60 -2.98
CA LEU A 780 -3.00 17.07 -4.32
C LEU A 780 -3.37 15.93 -5.26
N SER A 781 -2.65 14.81 -5.22
CA SER A 781 -2.98 13.62 -6.00
C SER A 781 -4.34 13.07 -5.56
N GLU A 782 -4.59 12.78 -4.29
CA GLU A 782 -5.84 12.15 -3.85
C GLU A 782 -7.11 13.01 -4.02
N ASN A 783 -6.96 14.31 -4.28
CA ASN A 783 -8.06 15.25 -4.48
C ASN A 783 -8.14 15.81 -5.90
N ASN A 784 -7.43 15.22 -6.87
CA ASN A 784 -7.40 15.68 -8.29
C ASN A 784 -7.04 17.18 -8.42
N LYS A 785 -5.99 17.58 -7.69
CA LYS A 785 -5.48 18.96 -7.61
C LYS A 785 -4.02 19.08 -8.06
N TYR A 786 -3.46 18.00 -8.60
CA TYR A 786 -2.08 17.98 -9.09
C TYR A 786 -1.98 18.69 -10.46
N PHE A 787 -2.86 18.36 -11.40
CA PHE A 787 -2.86 18.92 -12.76
C PHE A 787 -4.25 18.90 -13.41
N SER A 788 -4.44 19.66 -14.51
CA SER A 788 -5.61 19.58 -15.39
C SER A 788 -5.17 19.56 -16.86
N TYR A 789 -5.75 18.69 -17.69
CA TYR A 789 -5.48 18.70 -19.14
C TYR A 789 -5.93 19.97 -19.84
N ASP A 790 -6.83 20.75 -19.24
CA ASP A 790 -7.26 22.04 -19.77
C ASP A 790 -6.08 23.03 -19.90
N PHE A 791 -5.02 22.84 -19.13
CA PHE A 791 -3.81 23.65 -19.22
C PHE A 791 -3.04 23.48 -20.53
N ASN A 792 -3.36 22.46 -21.32
CA ASN A 792 -2.74 22.23 -22.62
C ASN A 792 -3.42 23.01 -23.76
N ASN A 793 -4.49 23.76 -23.48
CA ASN A 793 -5.22 24.50 -24.51
C ASN A 793 -4.55 25.85 -24.84
N ALA A 794 -3.64 25.85 -25.82
CA ALA A 794 -2.98 27.05 -26.31
C ALA A 794 -3.96 28.10 -26.87
N THR A 795 -5.10 27.68 -27.43
CA THR A 795 -6.10 28.61 -28.01
C THR A 795 -6.74 29.52 -26.97
N CYS A 796 -6.82 29.11 -25.69
CA CYS A 796 -7.33 30.02 -24.66
C CYS A 796 -6.36 31.18 -24.38
N VAL A 797 -5.06 30.93 -24.54
CA VAL A 797 -3.99 31.92 -24.32
C VAL A 797 -4.02 32.97 -25.42
N GLU A 798 -4.12 32.52 -26.68
CA GLU A 798 -4.26 33.39 -27.85
C GLU A 798 -5.50 34.30 -27.73
N ASN A 799 -6.56 33.83 -27.07
CA ASN A 799 -7.78 34.61 -26.88
C ASN A 799 -7.83 35.37 -25.54
N GLY A 800 -6.81 35.24 -24.68
CA GLY A 800 -6.82 35.80 -23.32
C GLY A 800 -7.98 35.31 -22.45
N SER A 801 -8.63 34.21 -22.83
CA SER A 801 -9.91 33.74 -22.28
C SER A 801 -9.76 32.50 -21.39
N CYS A 802 -8.52 32.12 -21.05
CA CYS A 802 -8.24 30.98 -20.19
C CYS A 802 -8.98 31.12 -18.86
N ALA A 803 -9.69 30.07 -18.44
CA ALA A 803 -10.30 30.01 -17.11
C ALA A 803 -9.58 28.94 -16.28
N PHE A 804 -9.38 29.22 -14.99
CA PHE A 804 -9.03 28.15 -14.07
C PHE A 804 -10.24 27.24 -13.89
N PRO A 805 -10.04 25.91 -13.80
CA PRO A 805 -11.09 25.05 -13.33
C PRO A 805 -11.63 25.57 -11.99
N SER A 806 -12.95 25.52 -11.83
CA SER A 806 -13.61 25.90 -10.58
C SER A 806 -12.96 25.14 -9.42
N PRO A 807 -12.80 25.77 -8.25
CA PRO A 807 -12.42 25.03 -7.06
C PRO A 807 -13.42 23.91 -6.87
N ASN A 808 -13.00 22.66 -7.08
CA ASN A 808 -13.71 21.55 -6.48
C ASN A 808 -13.61 21.81 -4.97
N GLU A 809 -14.74 22.05 -4.30
CA GLU A 809 -14.78 21.98 -2.85
C GLU A 809 -14.57 20.51 -2.46
N PRO A 810 -13.42 20.18 -1.84
CA PRO A 810 -13.56 19.35 -0.66
C PRO A 810 -12.53 19.77 0.39
N PHE A 811 -12.98 20.55 1.37
CA PHE A 811 -12.35 20.62 2.68
C PHE A 811 -13.22 19.98 3.77
N GLU A 812 -14.37 19.41 3.39
CA GLU A 812 -15.30 18.77 4.29
C GLU A 812 -14.83 17.33 4.54
N PRO A 813 -14.37 16.99 5.76
CA PRO A 813 -14.09 15.60 6.10
C PRO A 813 -15.37 14.80 5.93
N HIS A 814 -15.33 13.76 5.09
CA HIS A 814 -16.45 12.84 4.88
C HIS A 814 -17.13 12.57 6.23
N VAL A 815 -18.40 12.94 6.36
CA VAL A 815 -19.18 12.80 7.60
C VAL A 815 -19.06 11.37 8.16
N ILE A 816 -18.97 10.40 7.25
CA ILE A 816 -18.74 8.98 7.53
C ILE A 816 -17.40 8.71 8.23
N GLN A 817 -16.31 9.39 7.88
CA GLN A 817 -15.01 9.23 8.55
C GLN A 817 -14.98 9.90 9.93
N LYS A 818 -15.62 11.07 10.08
CA LYS A 818 -15.83 11.68 11.41
C LYS A 818 -16.62 10.73 12.31
N LEU A 819 -17.68 10.12 11.77
CA LEU A 819 -18.50 9.13 12.46
C LEU A 819 -17.70 7.86 12.79
N LEU A 820 -16.91 7.31 11.86
CA LEU A 820 -16.06 6.13 12.08
C LEU A 820 -14.97 6.38 13.12
N ARG A 821 -14.29 7.54 13.09
CA ARG A 821 -13.31 7.91 14.12
C ARG A 821 -13.96 8.09 15.49
N LEU A 822 -15.18 8.64 15.52
CA LEU A 822 -15.96 8.78 16.75
C LEU A 822 -16.36 7.41 17.30
N ILE A 823 -16.87 6.52 16.45
CA ILE A 823 -17.22 5.14 16.79
C ILE A 823 -15.99 4.40 17.31
N LEU A 824 -14.84 4.49 16.64
CA LEU A 824 -13.62 3.81 17.07
C LEU A 824 -13.11 4.35 18.43
N LYS A 825 -13.11 5.68 18.63
CA LYS A 825 -12.74 6.29 19.92
C LYS A 825 -13.69 5.90 21.04
N LEU A 826 -15.00 5.84 20.76
CA LEU A 826 -16.00 5.39 21.71
C LEU A 826 -15.82 3.90 22.03
N SER A 827 -15.55 3.06 21.03
CA SER A 827 -15.33 1.62 21.18
C SER A 827 -14.14 1.33 22.09
N VAL A 828 -13.00 1.99 21.85
CA VAL A 828 -11.79 1.82 22.67
C VAL A 828 -12.02 2.29 24.11
N LYS A 829 -12.66 3.45 24.29
CA LYS A 829 -13.01 3.93 25.64
C LYS A 829 -13.96 2.98 26.37
N LEU A 830 -14.93 2.40 25.66
CA LEU A 830 -15.88 1.44 26.24
C LEU A 830 -15.18 0.15 26.65
N VAL A 831 -14.27 -0.38 25.82
CA VAL A 831 -13.49 -1.59 26.13
C VAL A 831 -12.57 -1.38 27.34
N VAL A 832 -11.86 -0.24 27.39
CA VAL A 832 -11.00 0.12 28.53
C VAL A 832 -11.84 0.28 29.81
N LEU A 833 -13.00 0.94 29.73
CA LEU A 833 -13.91 1.11 30.86
C LEU A 833 -14.44 -0.24 31.35
N MET A 834 -14.86 -1.13 30.45
CA MET A 834 -15.31 -2.48 30.81
C MET A 834 -14.21 -3.28 31.50
N TYR A 835 -12.96 -3.19 31.02
CA TYR A 835 -11.82 -3.87 31.63
C TYR A 835 -11.49 -3.35 33.03
N ILE A 836 -11.55 -2.03 33.25
CA ILE A 836 -11.38 -1.42 34.57
C ILE A 836 -12.47 -1.91 35.52
N ILE A 837 -13.73 -1.92 35.07
CA ILE A 837 -14.86 -2.40 35.87
C ILE A 837 -14.68 -3.87 36.26
N THR A 838 -14.35 -4.75 35.32
CA THR A 838 -14.15 -6.19 35.62
C THR A 838 -13.00 -6.41 36.59
N THR A 839 -11.90 -5.68 36.41
CA THR A 839 -10.71 -5.80 37.28
C THR A 839 -11.02 -5.31 38.70
N VAL A 840 -11.73 -4.18 38.84
CA VAL A 840 -12.14 -3.67 40.16
C VAL A 840 -13.12 -4.63 40.82
N CYS A 841 -14.08 -5.20 40.09
CA CYS A 841 -14.99 -6.21 40.62
C CYS A 841 -14.25 -7.46 41.12
N ASP A 842 -13.25 -7.95 40.39
CA ASP A 842 -12.45 -9.11 40.79
C ASP A 842 -11.60 -8.82 42.03
N ILE A 843 -11.01 -7.62 42.13
CA ILE A 843 -10.27 -7.18 43.31
C ILE A 843 -11.18 -7.08 44.53
N VAL A 844 -12.35 -6.45 44.39
CA VAL A 844 -13.33 -6.32 45.48
C VAL A 844 -13.84 -7.69 45.91
N ALA A 845 -14.13 -8.58 44.97
CA ALA A 845 -14.52 -9.96 45.28
C ALA A 845 -13.39 -10.72 46.01
N GLY A 846 -12.13 -10.53 45.59
CA GLY A 846 -10.96 -11.06 46.27
C GLY A 846 -10.84 -10.56 47.71
N ILE A 847 -10.95 -9.25 47.92
CA ILE A 847 -10.88 -8.61 49.24
C ILE A 847 -12.03 -9.07 50.14
N ILE A 848 -13.27 -9.12 49.64
CA ILE A 848 -14.43 -9.63 50.41
C ILE A 848 -14.19 -11.07 50.84
N ASN A 849 -13.69 -11.93 49.95
CA ASN A 849 -13.40 -13.32 50.28
C ASN A 849 -12.28 -13.45 51.33
N ILE A 850 -11.26 -12.59 51.27
CA ILE A 850 -10.20 -12.52 52.29
C ILE A 850 -10.77 -12.04 53.63
N ILE A 851 -11.59 -10.99 53.65
CA ILE A 851 -12.23 -10.47 54.87
C ILE A 851 -13.13 -11.54 55.49
N VAL A 852 -13.96 -12.22 54.70
CA VAL A 852 -14.82 -13.32 55.16
C VAL A 852 -13.99 -14.46 55.73
N ALA A 853 -12.85 -14.79 55.11
CA ALA A 853 -11.94 -15.83 55.61
C ALA A 853 -11.23 -15.42 56.92
N LEU A 854 -10.85 -14.15 57.06
CA LEU A 854 -10.17 -13.61 58.25
C LEU A 854 -11.14 -13.44 59.43
N VAL A 855 -12.35 -12.91 59.20
CA VAL A 855 -13.41 -12.78 60.20
C VAL A 855 -13.92 -14.17 60.63
N GLY A 856 -13.98 -15.12 59.69
CA GLY A 856 -14.37 -16.51 59.97
C GLY A 856 -13.42 -17.27 60.89
N LYS A 857 -12.16 -16.82 61.05
CA LYS A 857 -11.15 -17.44 61.90
C LYS A 857 -11.15 -16.97 63.36
N LYS A 858 -11.79 -15.85 63.71
CA LYS A 858 -11.53 -15.19 65.01
C LYS A 858 -12.59 -15.33 66.12
N GLU A 859 -13.82 -15.81 65.85
CA GLU A 859 -14.81 -15.97 66.94
C GLU A 859 -15.65 -17.25 66.85
N LYS A 860 -15.64 -18.02 67.95
CA LYS A 860 -16.62 -19.07 68.28
C LYS A 860 -17.68 -18.47 69.21
N GLY A 861 -18.95 -18.61 68.84
CA GLY A 861 -20.11 -18.29 69.69
C GLY A 861 -20.89 -17.05 69.23
N GLU A 862 -22.22 -17.17 69.27
CA GLU A 862 -23.38 -16.33 68.90
C GLU A 862 -23.29 -14.80 68.61
N LYS A 863 -22.15 -14.11 68.75
CA LYS A 863 -21.97 -12.74 68.23
C LYS A 863 -21.83 -12.66 66.69
N LYS A 864 -21.78 -13.80 66.02
CA LYS A 864 -21.49 -13.98 64.59
C LYS A 864 -22.46 -13.28 63.63
N ILE A 865 -23.70 -13.02 64.04
CA ILE A 865 -24.72 -12.38 63.19
C ILE A 865 -24.67 -10.86 63.30
N ARG A 866 -24.41 -10.31 64.50
CA ARG A 866 -24.40 -8.84 64.71
C ARG A 866 -23.17 -8.13 64.15
N VAL A 867 -22.01 -8.79 64.09
CA VAL A 867 -20.80 -8.19 63.48
C VAL A 867 -20.88 -8.22 61.95
N LEU A 868 -21.47 -9.25 61.35
CA LEU A 868 -21.71 -9.29 59.90
C LEU A 868 -22.82 -8.31 59.50
N GLU A 869 -23.89 -8.16 60.29
CA GLU A 869 -24.92 -7.14 60.08
C GLU A 869 -24.36 -5.72 60.29
N ALA A 870 -23.47 -5.50 61.25
CA ALA A 870 -22.81 -4.19 61.44
C ALA A 870 -21.82 -3.87 60.31
N ALA A 871 -21.02 -4.84 59.85
CA ALA A 871 -20.10 -4.65 58.72
C ALA A 871 -20.84 -4.44 57.39
N MET A 872 -21.98 -5.11 57.19
CA MET A 872 -22.84 -4.91 56.01
C MET A 872 -23.64 -3.61 56.11
N ASN A 873 -24.08 -3.17 57.29
CA ASN A 873 -24.74 -1.88 57.48
C ASN A 873 -23.78 -0.68 57.40
N VAL A 874 -22.48 -0.86 57.66
CA VAL A 874 -21.45 0.16 57.36
C VAL A 874 -21.21 0.28 55.85
N PHE A 875 -21.45 -0.79 55.07
CA PHE A 875 -21.30 -0.77 53.61
C PHE A 875 -22.59 -0.44 52.85
N VAL A 876 -23.75 -0.49 53.50
CA VAL A 876 -25.04 -0.16 52.89
C VAL A 876 -25.58 1.14 53.49
N VAL A 877 -25.34 2.22 52.73
CA VAL A 877 -26.01 3.54 52.72
C VAL A 877 -25.40 4.65 53.60
N LYS A 878 -24.55 5.48 52.99
CA LYS A 878 -24.95 6.78 52.39
C LYS A 878 -23.73 7.40 51.70
N LYS A 879 -23.92 7.94 50.48
CA LYS A 879 -22.99 8.87 49.78
C LYS A 879 -21.99 8.31 48.75
N VAL A 880 -22.40 7.37 47.88
CA VAL A 880 -21.68 7.15 46.59
C VAL A 880 -22.62 7.08 45.38
N SER A 881 -23.94 7.02 45.54
CA SER A 881 -24.87 6.89 44.40
C SER A 881 -25.36 8.21 43.79
N SER A 882 -24.87 9.38 44.22
CA SER A 882 -25.34 10.68 43.70
C SER A 882 -24.27 11.54 43.00
N GLU A 883 -22.99 11.13 42.98
CA GLU A 883 -21.91 11.93 42.36
C GLU A 883 -21.10 11.18 41.27
N CYS A 884 -21.53 9.98 40.85
CA CYS A 884 -20.89 9.23 39.74
C CYS A 884 -21.81 9.03 38.51
N ILE A 885 -22.97 9.70 38.49
CA ILE A 885 -23.79 9.82 37.28
C ILE A 885 -23.94 11.32 36.97
N MET A 886 -22.83 11.90 36.49
CA MET A 886 -22.76 13.00 35.54
C MET A 886 -21.64 12.71 34.55
#